data_AF-A0A430URX4-F1
#
_entry.id   AF-A0A430URX4-F1
#
_cell.length_a   1.000
_cell.length_b   1.000
_cell.length_c   1.000
_cell.angle_alpha   90.00
_cell.angle_beta   90.00
_cell.angle_gamma   90.00
#
_symmetry.space_group_name_H-M   'P 1'
#
loop_
_entity.id
_entity.type
_entity.pdbx_description
1 polymer ?
#
loop_
_entity_poly.entity_id
_entity_poly.type
_entity_poly.pdbx_seq_one_letter_code
_entity_poly.pdbx_strand_id
1 'polypeptide(L)'
;MKRLLRVFAWLLGLAILAVLGVVLAAYVTLRASLPQEEGRVALKGLSAPVEVGRDGSGVVRIRAQTLKDLLFAQGFVHAQERLWQMEFQRRLGQGRLSEVLGEATLAQDRFLRTWGFYQAAKSAYERLYPEEKEAVDAYVAGVNAFLQSGAPLPPEFRLLGFRPEPWTGPDVLVWAKMMSFDLSGNWEEELLRHRLLARGISQERLLELIPPYPEDAPTILQGEDLELPLKREEAPAALLRMAPPRFLEASNNWVVAGSRTVTGKPFLANDPHLRLGAPSLWFLMALEAPGYRVIGASLPGVPGIVIGRNDRIAWGVTNVGADVQDLYLLEDVGGKGYLYRGQVLPYRVREERIPVEGGKEEILRVRETVYGPVITDALENPPQVPMALRWVSLDEEDHILMAYLGINRAQNWQEFVAALSHYSAPSQNFVYADADGNIGYIAPGKFPIRKEGHTGMVPVPGNGEWDWQGYRKPEEWPKVLNPKEGFLVTANNKVTPEGFPYALTYDWAEPYRAERIRELLLAKERLALEDMKAIQQDQKTLLFRDFRPVLELLNPLSERAKTVRERLLAWDGTMDKSSEEALVFALWYTELTRLPKREVGEEFWDEPRYLLRAMREGDPNCDQPNTEYRESCLDFAALALERALDRKEALRVRSWGQVHRATFPHAVLTHTSLKRFTDRRVPFGGDRYTVNVGPFDPETLLMSHGPSYRQVVDLANPEASLFIHPMGQTGHFLAPGYGDLLPLWAGGEYLPMAFAAPARERVLLLEPGR
;
A
#
# COMPACT_ATOMS: atom_id res chain seq x y z
N MET A 1 34.98 9.43 -57.82
CA MET A 1 34.08 8.36 -57.32
C MET A 1 34.81 7.25 -56.54
N LYS A 2 35.45 6.23 -57.15
CA LYS A 2 35.96 5.02 -56.42
C LYS A 2 36.86 5.28 -55.19
N ARG A 3 37.72 6.32 -55.17
CA ARG A 3 38.51 6.68 -53.97
C ARG A 3 37.64 7.23 -52.82
N LEU A 4 36.67 8.10 -53.11
CA LEU A 4 35.75 8.67 -52.12
C LEU A 4 34.89 7.58 -51.45
N LEU A 5 34.39 6.61 -52.25
CA LEU A 5 33.65 5.45 -51.73
C LEU A 5 34.49 4.61 -50.76
N ARG A 6 35.80 4.44 -51.03
CA ARG A 6 36.71 3.75 -50.08
C ARG A 6 36.92 4.55 -48.80
N VAL A 7 37.13 5.86 -48.88
CA VAL A 7 37.29 6.73 -47.69
C VAL A 7 36.01 6.71 -46.84
N PHE A 8 34.84 6.83 -47.47
CA PHE A 8 33.54 6.73 -46.78
C PHE A 8 33.36 5.36 -46.11
N ALA A 9 33.67 4.25 -46.79
CA ALA A 9 33.61 2.91 -46.20
C ALA A 9 34.57 2.73 -45.01
N TRP A 10 35.77 3.32 -45.06
CA TRP A 10 36.71 3.32 -43.93
C TRP A 10 36.22 4.17 -42.76
N LEU A 11 35.69 5.36 -43.01
CA LEU A 11 35.11 6.22 -41.95
C LEU A 11 33.87 5.56 -41.31
N LEU A 12 33.01 4.94 -42.12
CA LEU A 12 31.86 4.18 -41.64
C LEU A 12 32.30 2.95 -40.82
N GLY A 13 33.33 2.23 -41.26
CA GLY A 13 33.93 1.11 -40.51
C GLY A 13 34.52 1.55 -39.17
N LEU A 14 35.24 2.67 -39.13
CA LEU A 14 35.76 3.27 -37.90
C LEU A 14 34.65 3.76 -36.97
N ALA A 15 33.58 4.37 -37.50
CA ALA A 15 32.42 4.77 -36.71
C ALA A 15 31.68 3.56 -36.11
N ILE A 16 31.50 2.48 -36.89
CA ILE A 16 30.93 1.22 -36.40
C ILE A 16 31.82 0.61 -35.31
N LEU A 17 33.15 0.56 -35.49
CA LEU A 17 34.08 0.05 -34.47
C LEU A 17 34.07 0.91 -33.20
N ALA A 18 33.97 2.23 -33.32
CA ALA A 18 33.86 3.13 -32.17
C ALA A 18 32.54 2.91 -31.41
N VAL A 19 31.41 2.79 -32.12
CA VAL A 19 30.10 2.48 -31.52
C VAL A 19 30.11 1.10 -30.85
N LEU A 20 30.68 0.07 -31.50
CA LEU A 20 30.85 -1.25 -30.90
C LEU A 20 31.74 -1.22 -29.65
N GLY A 21 32.81 -0.42 -29.66
CA GLY A 21 33.67 -0.21 -28.49
C GLY A 21 32.93 0.45 -27.32
N VAL A 22 32.13 1.49 -27.58
CA VAL A 22 31.28 2.15 -26.57
C VAL A 22 30.20 1.19 -26.04
N VAL A 23 29.53 0.45 -26.92
CA VAL A 23 28.50 -0.54 -26.53
C VAL A 23 29.10 -1.68 -25.70
N LEU A 24 30.29 -2.18 -26.07
CA LEU A 24 31.00 -3.20 -25.29
C LEU A 24 31.45 -2.66 -23.92
N ALA A 25 32.02 -1.46 -23.88
CA ALA A 25 32.43 -0.82 -22.63
C ALA A 25 31.22 -0.59 -21.70
N ALA A 26 30.10 -0.10 -22.23
CA ALA A 26 28.84 0.04 -21.49
C ALA A 26 28.36 -1.33 -20.98
N TYR A 27 28.26 -2.34 -21.84
CA TYR A 27 27.83 -3.69 -21.46
C TYR A 27 28.69 -4.30 -20.34
N VAL A 28 30.03 -4.22 -20.44
CA VAL A 28 30.95 -4.70 -19.40
C VAL A 28 30.75 -3.93 -18.09
N THR A 29 30.63 -2.61 -18.16
CA THR A 29 30.49 -1.73 -16.98
C THR A 29 29.13 -1.89 -16.28
N LEU A 30 28.08 -2.25 -17.03
CA LEU A 30 26.73 -2.57 -16.55
C LEU A 30 26.62 -4.01 -16.03
N ARG A 31 27.36 -4.96 -16.61
CA ARG A 31 27.46 -6.34 -16.12
C ARG A 31 28.31 -6.42 -14.84
N ALA A 32 29.27 -5.52 -14.67
CA ALA A 32 30.08 -5.41 -13.46
C ALA A 32 29.34 -4.80 -12.26
N SER A 33 28.15 -4.20 -12.43
CA SER A 33 27.29 -3.76 -11.32
C SER A 33 26.18 -4.76 -10.94
N LEU A 34 26.25 -6.00 -11.45
CA LEU A 34 25.42 -7.10 -10.95
C LEU A 34 25.86 -7.49 -9.52
N PRO A 35 24.93 -7.97 -8.67
CA PRO A 35 25.26 -8.41 -7.32
C PRO A 35 26.24 -9.60 -7.33
N GLN A 36 27.16 -9.63 -6.36
CA GLN A 36 28.01 -10.80 -6.12
C GLN A 36 27.22 -11.82 -5.28
N GLU A 37 26.63 -12.81 -5.95
CA GLU A 37 25.78 -13.84 -5.33
C GLU A 37 26.56 -15.03 -4.74
N GLU A 38 27.86 -15.16 -5.05
CA GLU A 38 28.69 -16.30 -4.67
C GLU A 38 30.09 -15.90 -4.16
N GLY A 39 30.72 -16.79 -3.39
CA GLY A 39 32.12 -16.69 -2.99
C GLY A 39 32.30 -16.20 -1.57
N ARG A 40 33.30 -15.32 -1.34
CA ARG A 40 33.62 -14.76 -0.01
C ARG A 40 33.81 -13.25 -0.08
N VAL A 41 33.35 -12.54 0.95
CA VAL A 41 33.55 -11.09 1.11
C VAL A 41 33.89 -10.80 2.57
N ALA A 42 35.05 -10.17 2.82
CA ALA A 42 35.46 -9.78 4.15
C ALA A 42 34.88 -8.40 4.52
N LEU A 43 34.07 -8.32 5.58
CA LEU A 43 33.34 -7.12 6.01
C LEU A 43 33.70 -6.72 7.44
N LYS A 44 33.98 -5.44 7.66
CA LYS A 44 34.14 -4.88 9.01
C LYS A 44 32.79 -4.74 9.70
N GLY A 45 32.71 -5.12 10.97
CA GLY A 45 31.50 -5.05 11.78
C GLY A 45 30.90 -6.40 12.14
N LEU A 46 31.18 -7.46 11.36
CA LEU A 46 30.79 -8.82 11.69
C LEU A 46 31.62 -9.40 12.85
N SER A 47 30.95 -10.06 13.80
CA SER A 47 31.59 -10.80 14.90
C SER A 47 31.94 -12.24 14.53
N ALA A 48 31.12 -12.86 13.67
CA ALA A 48 31.27 -14.21 13.16
C ALA A 48 30.94 -14.28 11.66
N PRO A 49 31.34 -15.35 10.94
CA PRO A 49 30.93 -15.54 9.54
C PRO A 49 29.42 -15.71 9.41
N VAL A 50 28.86 -15.19 8.30
CA VAL A 50 27.43 -15.29 7.94
C VAL A 50 27.30 -15.90 6.56
N GLU A 51 26.43 -16.90 6.44
CA GLU A 51 26.08 -17.54 5.16
C GLU A 51 24.88 -16.83 4.53
N VAL A 52 24.98 -16.46 3.25
CA VAL A 52 23.88 -15.89 2.46
C VAL A 52 23.64 -16.80 1.24
N GLY A 53 22.60 -17.61 1.32
CA GLY A 53 22.10 -18.45 0.23
C GLY A 53 21.11 -17.72 -0.68
N ARG A 54 21.12 -18.03 -1.98
CA ARG A 54 20.13 -17.60 -2.99
C ARG A 54 19.73 -18.77 -3.88
N ASP A 55 18.45 -19.11 -3.91
CA ASP A 55 17.95 -20.17 -4.80
C ASP A 55 17.69 -19.70 -6.25
N GLY A 56 17.11 -20.57 -7.07
CA GLY A 56 16.81 -20.32 -8.47
C GLY A 56 15.75 -19.24 -8.74
N SER A 57 15.00 -18.82 -7.72
CA SER A 57 14.03 -17.71 -7.76
C SER A 57 14.54 -16.47 -7.02
N GLY A 58 15.79 -16.49 -6.55
CA GLY A 58 16.42 -15.39 -5.84
C GLY A 58 15.89 -15.18 -4.41
N VAL A 59 15.17 -16.14 -3.83
CA VAL A 59 14.80 -16.07 -2.40
C VAL A 59 16.07 -16.21 -1.57
N VAL A 60 16.28 -15.27 -0.65
CA VAL A 60 17.48 -15.20 0.18
C VAL A 60 17.30 -15.99 1.48
N ARG A 61 18.34 -16.71 1.91
CA ARG A 61 18.43 -17.32 3.25
C ARG A 61 19.69 -16.81 3.93
N ILE A 62 19.57 -16.15 5.08
CA ILE A 62 20.71 -15.64 5.85
C ILE A 62 20.86 -16.44 7.14
N ARG A 63 22.04 -17.04 7.36
CA ARG A 63 22.35 -17.82 8.58
C ARG A 63 23.54 -17.22 9.32
N ALA A 64 23.31 -16.77 10.56
CA ALA A 64 24.30 -16.10 11.39
C ALA A 64 24.39 -16.72 12.80
N GLN A 65 25.51 -16.47 13.50
CA GLN A 65 25.70 -16.94 14.87
C GLN A 65 25.09 -15.99 15.92
N THR A 66 24.79 -14.74 15.54
CA THR A 66 24.15 -13.73 16.39
C THR A 66 23.07 -12.97 15.62
N LEU A 67 22.06 -12.44 16.32
CA LEU A 67 21.05 -11.57 15.70
C LEU A 67 21.67 -10.27 15.16
N LYS A 68 22.75 -9.79 15.77
CA LYS A 68 23.47 -8.58 15.31
C LYS A 68 24.11 -8.80 13.94
N ASP A 69 24.80 -9.92 13.77
CA ASP A 69 25.38 -10.32 12.48
C ASP A 69 24.30 -10.64 11.44
N LEU A 70 23.15 -11.19 11.87
CA LEU A 70 22.00 -11.46 11.01
C LEU A 70 21.39 -10.17 10.42
N LEU A 71 21.13 -9.16 11.26
CA LEU A 71 20.56 -7.87 10.83
C LEU A 71 21.57 -7.04 10.02
N PHE A 72 22.85 -7.10 10.37
CA PHE A 72 23.94 -6.55 9.55
C PHE A 72 23.95 -7.19 8.16
N ALA A 73 23.91 -8.51 8.06
CA ALA A 73 23.86 -9.20 6.78
C ALA A 73 22.56 -8.90 6.00
N GLN A 74 21.42 -8.74 6.68
CA GLN A 74 20.18 -8.28 6.05
C GLN A 74 20.35 -6.90 5.41
N GLY A 75 20.94 -5.94 6.12
CA GLY A 75 21.23 -4.61 5.58
C GLY A 75 22.21 -4.65 4.40
N PHE A 76 23.25 -5.47 4.49
CA PHE A 76 24.19 -5.69 3.39
C PHE A 76 23.51 -6.26 2.14
N VAL A 77 22.63 -7.26 2.30
CA VAL A 77 21.93 -7.92 1.18
C VAL A 77 20.83 -7.04 0.59
N HIS A 78 20.04 -6.34 1.42
CA HIS A 78 19.09 -5.34 0.94
C HIS A 78 19.81 -4.26 0.10
N ALA A 79 20.97 -3.77 0.55
CA ALA A 79 21.78 -2.84 -0.25
C ALA A 79 22.30 -3.52 -1.53
N GLN A 80 22.86 -4.72 -1.45
CA GLN A 80 23.41 -5.46 -2.59
C GLN A 80 22.39 -5.68 -3.71
N GLU A 81 21.12 -5.93 -3.38
CA GLU A 81 20.05 -6.19 -4.36
C GLU A 81 19.22 -4.94 -4.72
N ARG A 82 19.05 -3.99 -3.80
CA ARG A 82 18.04 -2.91 -3.89
C ARG A 82 18.57 -1.50 -3.60
N LEU A 83 19.89 -1.26 -3.57
CA LEU A 83 20.48 0.05 -3.23
C LEU A 83 19.83 1.25 -3.92
N TRP A 84 19.49 1.17 -5.22
CA TRP A 84 18.81 2.26 -5.91
C TRP A 84 17.38 2.51 -5.39
N GLN A 85 16.59 1.46 -5.16
CA GLN A 85 15.25 1.58 -4.57
C GLN A 85 15.35 2.22 -3.17
N MET A 86 16.28 1.73 -2.35
CA MET A 86 16.53 2.24 -1.01
C MET A 86 16.96 3.72 -1.02
N GLU A 87 17.87 4.12 -1.92
CA GLU A 87 18.27 5.52 -2.05
C GLU A 87 17.12 6.42 -2.50
N PHE A 88 16.29 5.96 -3.44
CA PHE A 88 15.10 6.70 -3.88
C PHE A 88 14.09 6.86 -2.73
N GLN A 89 13.79 5.79 -2.00
CA GLN A 89 12.92 5.80 -0.81
C GLN A 89 13.46 6.75 0.28
N ARG A 90 14.78 6.72 0.52
CA ARG A 90 15.45 7.65 1.44
C ARG A 90 15.32 9.10 0.98
N ARG A 91 15.61 9.40 -0.29
CA ARG A 91 15.53 10.77 -0.83
C ARG A 91 14.11 11.31 -0.88
N LEU A 92 13.12 10.45 -1.11
CA LEU A 92 11.71 10.79 -0.94
C LEU A 92 11.44 11.18 0.54
N GLY A 93 11.67 10.28 1.49
CA GLY A 93 11.42 10.56 2.92
C GLY A 93 12.21 11.75 3.49
N GLN A 94 13.42 12.01 2.97
CA GLN A 94 14.23 13.17 3.33
C GLN A 94 13.79 14.49 2.64
N GLY A 95 12.93 14.45 1.61
CA GLY A 95 12.63 15.59 0.73
C GLY A 95 13.90 16.12 0.05
N ARG A 96 14.54 15.28 -0.75
CA ARG A 96 15.83 15.50 -1.45
C ARG A 96 15.86 14.87 -2.85
N LEU A 97 14.73 14.82 -3.53
CA LEU A 97 14.65 14.39 -4.92
C LEU A 97 15.17 15.47 -5.89
N SER A 98 14.95 16.76 -5.60
CA SER A 98 15.39 17.87 -6.45
C SER A 98 16.90 18.01 -6.56
N GLU A 99 17.67 17.45 -5.61
CA GLU A 99 19.13 17.37 -5.67
C GLU A 99 19.65 16.51 -6.84
N VAL A 100 18.80 15.63 -7.41
CA VAL A 100 19.15 14.58 -8.39
C VAL A 100 18.15 14.51 -9.57
N LEU A 101 17.00 15.18 -9.45
CA LEU A 101 15.93 15.23 -10.45
C LEU A 101 15.48 16.67 -10.77
N GLY A 102 16.16 17.67 -10.19
CA GLY A 102 15.95 19.09 -10.47
C GLY A 102 14.56 19.63 -10.10
N GLU A 103 14.20 20.75 -10.75
CA GLU A 103 12.96 21.51 -10.49
C GLU A 103 11.67 20.66 -10.62
N ALA A 104 11.70 19.60 -11.44
CA ALA A 104 10.56 18.71 -11.69
C ALA A 104 10.06 17.97 -10.44
N THR A 105 10.85 17.91 -9.36
CA THR A 105 10.48 17.30 -8.07
C THR A 105 10.38 18.31 -6.93
N LEU A 106 10.54 19.62 -7.20
CA LEU A 106 10.62 20.63 -6.14
C LEU A 106 9.30 20.81 -5.38
N ALA A 107 8.16 20.62 -6.04
CA ALA A 107 6.86 20.60 -5.37
C ALA A 107 6.77 19.43 -4.36
N GLN A 108 7.25 18.25 -4.74
CA GLN A 108 7.27 17.06 -3.87
C GLN A 108 8.23 17.25 -2.67
N ASP A 109 9.42 17.79 -2.91
CA ASP A 109 10.36 18.09 -1.82
C ASP A 109 9.82 19.17 -0.88
N ARG A 110 9.19 20.25 -1.40
CA ARG A 110 8.50 21.25 -0.57
C ARG A 110 7.41 20.61 0.30
N PHE A 111 6.58 19.74 -0.27
CA PHE A 111 5.54 19.02 0.48
C PHE A 111 6.12 18.18 1.62
N LEU A 112 7.07 17.31 1.32
CA LEU A 112 7.65 16.39 2.30
C LEU A 112 8.46 17.13 3.39
N ARG A 113 9.09 18.26 3.06
CA ARG A 113 9.78 19.14 4.02
C ARG A 113 8.83 19.94 4.92
N THR A 114 7.68 20.37 4.40
CA THR A 114 6.60 20.99 5.21
C THR A 114 6.02 20.00 6.20
N TRP A 115 5.73 18.77 5.75
CA TRP A 115 5.22 17.70 6.62
C TRP A 115 6.24 17.21 7.67
N GLY A 116 7.54 17.31 7.39
CA GLY A 116 8.60 17.10 8.39
C GLY A 116 8.92 15.64 8.72
N PHE A 117 8.64 14.71 7.80
CA PHE A 117 8.86 13.27 7.96
C PHE A 117 10.23 12.90 8.54
N TYR A 118 11.31 13.50 8.00
CA TYR A 118 12.67 13.20 8.41
C TYR A 118 13.05 13.82 9.76
N GLN A 119 12.41 14.94 10.14
CA GLN A 119 12.54 15.57 11.45
C GLN A 119 11.88 14.69 12.52
N ALA A 120 10.68 14.15 12.24
CA ALA A 120 10.04 13.14 13.09
C ALA A 120 10.86 11.84 13.19
N ALA A 121 11.44 11.36 12.07
CA ALA A 121 12.31 10.18 12.06
C ALA A 121 13.59 10.36 12.90
N LYS A 122 14.20 11.56 12.91
CA LYS A 122 15.31 11.89 13.81
C LYS A 122 14.88 11.89 15.27
N SER A 123 13.75 12.55 15.58
CA SER A 123 13.21 12.63 16.94
C SER A 123 12.95 11.23 17.53
N ALA A 124 12.36 10.33 16.74
CA ALA A 124 12.14 8.94 17.13
C ALA A 124 13.46 8.17 17.29
N TYR A 125 14.42 8.30 16.36
CA TYR A 125 15.73 7.62 16.45
C TYR A 125 16.53 7.99 17.70
N GLU A 126 16.37 9.21 18.21
CA GLU A 126 16.97 9.69 19.46
C GLU A 126 16.30 9.10 20.72
N ARG A 127 15.07 8.59 20.61
CA ARG A 127 14.25 8.06 21.72
C ARG A 127 14.02 6.54 21.71
N LEU A 128 14.44 5.82 20.67
CA LEU A 128 14.34 4.35 20.58
C LEU A 128 14.89 3.64 21.83
N TYR A 129 14.30 2.51 22.20
CA TYR A 129 14.83 1.66 23.26
C TYR A 129 16.19 1.06 22.86
N PRO A 130 17.09 0.72 23.82
CA PRO A 130 18.44 0.27 23.50
C PRO A 130 18.53 -0.94 22.55
N GLU A 131 17.63 -1.92 22.69
CA GLU A 131 17.58 -3.09 21.80
C GLU A 131 17.08 -2.74 20.38
N GLU A 132 16.03 -1.92 20.29
CA GLU A 132 15.49 -1.41 19.03
C GLU A 132 16.55 -0.58 18.28
N LYS A 133 17.31 0.23 19.02
CA LYS A 133 18.43 1.00 18.50
C LYS A 133 19.58 0.12 18.01
N GLU A 134 19.99 -0.90 18.77
CA GLU A 134 21.04 -1.82 18.33
C GLU A 134 20.63 -2.60 17.07
N ALA A 135 19.35 -2.97 16.93
CA ALA A 135 18.83 -3.62 15.73
C ALA A 135 18.90 -2.69 14.49
N VAL A 136 18.50 -1.42 14.64
CA VAL A 136 18.62 -0.40 13.59
C VAL A 136 20.09 -0.14 13.22
N ASP A 137 20.96 0.04 14.22
CA ASP A 137 22.37 0.39 14.01
C ASP A 137 23.15 -0.76 13.38
N ALA A 138 22.84 -2.01 13.73
CA ALA A 138 23.41 -3.20 13.08
C ALA A 138 23.02 -3.28 11.60
N TYR A 139 21.74 -3.09 11.28
CA TYR A 139 21.23 -3.07 9.92
C TYR A 139 21.87 -1.94 9.08
N VAL A 140 21.94 -0.73 9.62
CA VAL A 140 22.58 0.44 8.98
C VAL A 140 24.08 0.24 8.78
N ALA A 141 24.78 -0.41 9.72
CA ALA A 141 26.17 -0.79 9.54
C ALA A 141 26.36 -1.76 8.35
N GLY A 142 25.42 -2.70 8.16
CA GLY A 142 25.38 -3.60 7.01
C GLY A 142 25.23 -2.90 5.66
N VAL A 143 24.26 -1.98 5.56
CA VAL A 143 24.06 -1.12 4.36
C VAL A 143 25.34 -0.34 4.05
N ASN A 144 25.95 0.27 5.08
CA ASN A 144 27.19 1.02 4.94
C ASN A 144 28.39 0.13 4.55
N ALA A 145 28.44 -1.12 5.01
CA ALA A 145 29.48 -2.07 4.62
C ALA A 145 29.38 -2.44 3.12
N PHE A 146 28.18 -2.52 2.55
CA PHE A 146 28.01 -2.66 1.09
C PHE A 146 28.54 -1.42 0.36
N LEU A 147 28.18 -0.22 0.80
CA LEU A 147 28.67 1.04 0.21
C LEU A 147 30.20 1.18 0.27
N GLN A 148 30.83 0.65 1.31
CA GLN A 148 32.29 0.68 1.50
C GLN A 148 33.04 -0.46 0.79
N SER A 149 32.34 -1.49 0.28
CA SER A 149 32.95 -2.67 -0.36
C SER A 149 33.70 -2.38 -1.66
N GLY A 150 33.46 -1.22 -2.29
CA GLY A 150 33.95 -0.88 -3.62
C GLY A 150 33.16 -1.52 -4.77
N ALA A 151 32.05 -2.21 -4.49
CA ALA A 151 31.15 -2.75 -5.50
C ALA A 151 30.67 -1.65 -6.48
N PRO A 152 30.64 -1.90 -7.81
CA PRO A 152 30.20 -0.89 -8.77
C PRO A 152 28.71 -0.57 -8.61
N LEU A 153 28.39 0.72 -8.40
CA LEU A 153 27.02 1.19 -8.20
C LEU A 153 26.06 0.78 -9.34
N PRO A 154 24.77 0.55 -9.02
CA PRO A 154 23.71 0.32 -10.01
C PRO A 154 23.65 1.37 -11.14
N PRO A 155 23.11 1.03 -12.33
CA PRO A 155 23.14 1.91 -13.50
C PRO A 155 22.56 3.30 -13.28
N GLU A 156 21.54 3.43 -12.43
CA GLU A 156 20.77 4.65 -12.16
C GLU A 156 21.65 5.76 -11.59
N PHE A 157 22.56 5.42 -10.66
CA PHE A 157 23.55 6.36 -10.11
C PHE A 157 24.46 6.96 -11.19
N ARG A 158 24.81 6.18 -12.21
CA ARG A 158 25.64 6.64 -13.33
C ARG A 158 24.84 7.47 -14.34
N LEU A 159 23.56 7.15 -14.53
CA LEU A 159 22.63 7.89 -15.39
C LEU A 159 22.28 9.26 -14.79
N LEU A 160 22.21 9.35 -13.47
CA LEU A 160 21.88 10.55 -12.69
C LEU A 160 23.12 11.24 -12.07
N GLY A 161 24.33 10.87 -12.50
CA GLY A 161 25.58 11.58 -12.18
C GLY A 161 26.07 11.59 -10.72
N PHE A 162 25.36 10.96 -9.77
CA PHE A 162 25.60 11.10 -8.33
C PHE A 162 26.11 9.81 -7.64
N ARG A 163 26.35 9.89 -6.32
CA ARG A 163 26.68 8.75 -5.46
C ARG A 163 25.83 8.81 -4.18
N PRO A 164 25.45 7.66 -3.58
CA PRO A 164 24.72 7.64 -2.32
C PRO A 164 25.62 8.07 -1.16
N GLU A 165 25.05 8.79 -0.21
CA GLU A 165 25.68 9.10 1.08
C GLU A 165 25.65 7.87 2.02
N PRO A 166 26.50 7.80 3.06
CA PRO A 166 26.34 6.82 4.13
C PRO A 166 24.93 6.83 4.73
N TRP A 167 24.43 5.67 5.15
CA TRP A 167 23.14 5.52 5.81
C TRP A 167 23.22 5.80 7.31
N THR A 168 22.10 6.27 7.87
CA THR A 168 21.92 6.61 9.28
C THR A 168 20.62 6.00 9.82
N GLY A 169 20.48 5.81 11.14
CA GLY A 169 19.26 5.24 11.74
C GLY A 169 17.94 5.94 11.37
N PRO A 170 17.88 7.28 11.27
CA PRO A 170 16.69 7.98 10.77
C PRO A 170 16.27 7.60 9.34
N ASP A 171 17.19 7.08 8.51
CA ASP A 171 16.88 6.62 7.15
C ASP A 171 16.03 5.34 7.14
N VAL A 172 16.10 4.55 8.22
CA VAL A 172 15.25 3.37 8.43
C VAL A 172 13.84 3.81 8.87
N LEU A 173 13.76 4.70 9.87
CA LEU A 173 12.48 5.16 10.43
C LEU A 173 11.68 6.05 9.46
N VAL A 174 12.35 6.84 8.61
CA VAL A 174 11.64 7.69 7.65
C VAL A 174 10.89 6.86 6.60
N TRP A 175 11.37 5.67 6.25
CA TRP A 175 10.62 4.78 5.37
C TRP A 175 9.38 4.19 6.05
N ALA A 176 9.44 3.86 7.34
CA ALA A 176 8.24 3.47 8.11
C ALA A 176 7.20 4.61 8.16
N LYS A 177 7.65 5.86 8.32
CA LYS A 177 6.76 7.04 8.31
C LYS A 177 6.19 7.37 6.91
N MET A 178 6.93 7.09 5.82
CA MET A 178 6.40 7.16 4.45
C MET A 178 5.37 6.04 4.18
N MET A 179 5.64 4.80 4.61
CA MET A 179 4.64 3.73 4.58
C MET A 179 3.40 4.08 5.41
N SER A 180 3.55 4.86 6.49
CA SER A 180 2.41 5.39 7.23
C SER A 180 1.62 6.45 6.45
N PHE A 181 2.26 7.29 5.63
CA PHE A 181 1.59 8.28 4.79
C PHE A 181 0.70 7.59 3.76
N ASP A 182 1.28 6.68 2.97
CA ASP A 182 0.58 5.89 1.95
C ASP A 182 -0.58 5.04 2.53
N LEU A 183 -0.61 4.85 3.86
CA LEU A 183 -1.61 4.05 4.60
C LEU A 183 -2.46 4.86 5.59
N SER A 184 -2.42 6.20 5.57
CA SER A 184 -3.21 7.11 6.44
C SER A 184 -3.77 8.31 5.64
N GLY A 185 -5.04 8.26 5.24
CA GLY A 185 -5.67 9.21 4.30
C GLY A 185 -6.72 10.16 4.90
N ASN A 186 -7.03 10.08 6.19
CA ASN A 186 -8.16 10.81 6.80
C ASN A 186 -8.07 12.34 6.59
N TRP A 187 -6.84 12.88 6.50
CA TRP A 187 -6.60 14.30 6.19
C TRP A 187 -7.09 14.72 4.79
N GLU A 188 -7.05 13.82 3.79
CA GLU A 188 -7.57 14.10 2.44
C GLU A 188 -9.10 14.17 2.49
N GLU A 189 -9.71 13.34 3.33
CA GLU A 189 -11.17 13.20 3.49
C GLU A 189 -11.79 14.33 4.30
N GLU A 190 -11.15 14.76 5.38
CA GLU A 190 -11.50 16.01 6.04
C GLU A 190 -11.44 17.21 5.07
N LEU A 191 -10.40 17.28 4.25
CA LEU A 191 -10.23 18.37 3.27
C LEU A 191 -11.25 18.27 2.11
N LEU A 192 -11.60 17.07 1.65
CA LEU A 192 -12.63 16.82 0.65
C LEU A 192 -14.01 17.22 1.19
N ARG A 193 -14.42 16.68 2.34
CA ARG A 193 -15.71 17.02 2.97
C ARG A 193 -15.79 18.52 3.30
N HIS A 194 -14.70 19.15 3.74
CA HIS A 194 -14.62 20.60 3.91
C HIS A 194 -14.84 21.38 2.60
N ARG A 195 -14.22 20.95 1.48
CA ARG A 195 -14.41 21.56 0.16
C ARG A 195 -15.84 21.40 -0.37
N LEU A 196 -16.49 20.25 -0.11
CA LEU A 196 -17.87 19.99 -0.50
C LEU A 196 -18.86 20.84 0.31
N LEU A 197 -18.69 20.92 1.64
CA LEU A 197 -19.45 21.83 2.50
C LEU A 197 -19.27 23.31 2.08
N ALA A 198 -18.05 23.73 1.77
CA ALA A 198 -17.74 25.09 1.30
C ALA A 198 -18.37 25.43 -0.06
N ARG A 199 -18.83 24.43 -0.83
CA ARG A 199 -19.62 24.60 -2.06
C ARG A 199 -21.14 24.61 -1.84
N GLY A 200 -21.60 24.47 -0.60
CA GLY A 200 -23.02 24.51 -0.24
C GLY A 200 -23.74 23.16 -0.31
N ILE A 201 -23.02 22.04 -0.44
CA ILE A 201 -23.59 20.70 -0.25
C ILE A 201 -23.92 20.54 1.24
N SER A 202 -25.13 20.11 1.58
CA SER A 202 -25.55 19.95 2.97
C SER A 202 -24.95 18.70 3.62
N GLN A 203 -24.97 18.63 4.97
CA GLN A 203 -24.51 17.45 5.70
C GLN A 203 -25.33 16.21 5.31
N GLU A 204 -26.65 16.35 5.21
CA GLU A 204 -27.56 15.28 4.77
C GLU A 204 -27.21 14.79 3.36
N ARG A 205 -26.92 15.72 2.44
CA ARG A 205 -26.60 15.39 1.05
C ARG A 205 -25.23 14.70 0.90
N LEU A 206 -24.28 14.97 1.79
CA LEU A 206 -23.05 14.17 1.88
C LEU A 206 -23.36 12.70 2.24
N LEU A 207 -24.32 12.43 3.14
CA LEU A 207 -24.73 11.05 3.47
C LEU A 207 -25.48 10.35 2.32
N GLU A 208 -25.87 11.08 1.26
CA GLU A 208 -26.52 10.52 0.08
C GLU A 208 -25.53 10.24 -1.04
N LEU A 209 -24.80 11.30 -1.46
CA LEU A 209 -23.69 11.24 -2.41
C LEU A 209 -22.68 10.16 -2.02
N ILE A 210 -22.61 9.90 -0.72
CA ILE A 210 -21.82 8.86 -0.12
C ILE A 210 -22.55 8.23 1.08
N PRO A 211 -22.89 6.92 1.07
CA PRO A 211 -23.59 6.33 2.20
C PRO A 211 -22.66 5.72 3.28
N PRO A 212 -23.02 5.80 4.58
CA PRO A 212 -22.31 5.11 5.68
C PRO A 212 -22.28 3.58 5.48
N TYR A 213 -21.24 2.91 5.99
CA TYR A 213 -21.06 1.46 5.85
C TYR A 213 -22.31 0.70 6.31
N PRO A 214 -22.85 -0.28 5.53
CA PRO A 214 -24.16 -0.86 5.81
C PRO A 214 -24.23 -1.56 7.17
N GLU A 215 -25.40 -1.52 7.82
CA GLU A 215 -25.60 -2.10 9.15
C GLU A 215 -25.66 -3.63 9.13
N ASP A 216 -26.07 -4.21 8.01
CA ASP A 216 -26.17 -5.65 7.74
C ASP A 216 -24.92 -6.26 7.08
N ALA A 217 -23.93 -5.42 6.72
CA ALA A 217 -22.69 -5.85 6.08
C ALA A 217 -21.68 -6.47 7.08
N PRO A 218 -20.86 -7.45 6.65
CA PRO A 218 -20.04 -8.26 7.55
C PRO A 218 -18.90 -7.47 8.22
N THR A 219 -18.93 -7.40 9.55
CA THR A 219 -17.82 -6.90 10.37
C THR A 219 -16.74 -7.96 10.58
N ILE A 220 -15.50 -7.53 10.83
CA ILE A 220 -14.37 -8.44 11.13
C ILE A 220 -14.56 -9.12 12.49
N LEU A 221 -14.98 -8.36 13.50
CA LEU A 221 -15.30 -8.86 14.84
C LEU A 221 -16.81 -8.97 15.04
N GLN A 222 -17.23 -10.04 15.71
CA GLN A 222 -18.61 -10.32 16.08
C GLN A 222 -18.84 -9.96 17.55
N GLY A 223 -20.01 -9.39 17.86
CA GLY A 223 -20.31 -8.87 19.20
C GLY A 223 -20.31 -9.92 20.31
N GLU A 224 -20.47 -11.19 19.96
CA GLU A 224 -20.47 -12.31 20.91
C GLU A 224 -19.08 -12.88 21.22
N ASP A 225 -18.03 -12.44 20.51
CA ASP A 225 -16.64 -12.93 20.65
C ASP A 225 -15.68 -11.87 21.23
N LEU A 226 -16.21 -10.73 21.69
CA LEU A 226 -15.43 -9.63 22.26
C LEU A 226 -15.19 -9.77 23.78
N GLU A 227 -13.97 -9.51 24.23
CA GLU A 227 -13.61 -9.38 25.65
C GLU A 227 -14.12 -8.06 26.28
N LEU A 228 -14.39 -7.04 25.45
CA LEU A 228 -14.80 -5.71 25.89
C LEU A 228 -16.31 -5.65 26.12
N PRO A 229 -16.79 -5.00 27.21
CA PRO A 229 -18.21 -4.86 27.46
C PRO A 229 -18.86 -3.93 26.42
N LEU A 230 -19.65 -4.50 25.53
CA LEU A 230 -20.52 -3.75 24.61
C LEU A 230 -21.56 -2.96 25.40
N LYS A 231 -21.30 -1.67 25.58
CA LYS A 231 -22.29 -0.72 26.08
C LYS A 231 -23.26 -0.40 24.95
N ARG A 232 -24.52 -0.84 25.08
CA ARG A 232 -25.62 -0.34 24.24
C ARG A 232 -26.10 1.04 24.72
N GLU A 233 -25.16 1.99 24.78
CA GLU A 233 -25.48 3.40 24.76
C GLU A 233 -25.80 3.75 23.31
N GLU A 234 -26.99 4.31 23.05
CA GLU A 234 -27.36 4.77 21.71
C GLU A 234 -26.35 5.83 21.27
N ALA A 235 -25.56 5.54 20.24
CA ALA A 235 -24.66 6.54 19.65
C ALA A 235 -25.51 7.76 19.27
N PRO A 236 -25.29 8.94 19.88
CA PRO A 236 -26.23 10.06 19.76
C PRO A 236 -26.60 10.32 18.30
N ALA A 237 -27.89 10.47 17.99
CA ALA A 237 -28.37 10.54 16.60
C ALA A 237 -27.79 11.71 15.77
N ALA A 238 -27.03 12.62 16.39
CA ALA A 238 -26.17 13.60 15.72
C ALA A 238 -24.90 12.99 15.09
N LEU A 239 -24.25 12.02 15.75
CA LEU A 239 -23.07 11.29 15.22
C LEU A 239 -23.41 10.48 13.97
N LEU A 240 -24.60 9.88 13.92
CA LEU A 240 -25.12 9.15 12.76
C LEU A 240 -25.43 10.05 11.55
N ARG A 241 -25.47 11.38 11.71
CA ARG A 241 -25.85 12.35 10.66
C ARG A 241 -24.66 12.98 9.91
N MET A 242 -23.45 12.42 10.00
CA MET A 242 -22.23 13.12 9.55
C MET A 242 -21.20 12.31 8.73
N ALA A 243 -21.43 11.03 8.41
CA ALA A 243 -20.47 10.16 7.70
C ALA A 243 -20.97 9.75 6.29
N PRO A 244 -20.11 9.51 5.26
CA PRO A 244 -18.62 9.48 5.18
C PRO A 244 -18.11 10.36 3.97
N PRO A 245 -17.05 10.10 3.13
CA PRO A 245 -15.94 9.12 3.09
C PRO A 245 -14.59 9.80 2.65
N ARG A 246 -13.60 9.26 1.88
CA ARG A 246 -12.97 7.92 1.68
C ARG A 246 -11.56 8.04 1.07
N PHE A 247 -10.57 7.47 1.77
CA PHE A 247 -9.52 6.67 1.14
C PHE A 247 -9.05 5.60 2.12
N LEU A 248 -8.77 4.39 1.62
CA LEU A 248 -7.54 3.65 1.90
C LEU A 248 -7.47 2.29 1.17
N GLU A 249 -6.24 1.82 0.96
CA GLU A 249 -5.96 0.78 -0.03
C GLU A 249 -6.54 -0.60 0.32
N ALA A 250 -7.07 -1.26 -0.71
CA ALA A 250 -7.60 -2.60 -0.62
C ALA A 250 -6.49 -3.59 -0.23
N SER A 251 -6.77 -4.54 0.64
CA SER A 251 -5.90 -5.67 0.99
C SER A 251 -6.79 -6.78 1.53
N ASN A 252 -6.45 -8.06 1.34
CA ASN A 252 -7.15 -9.13 2.05
C ASN A 252 -6.20 -9.92 2.96
N ASN A 253 -6.75 -10.42 4.06
CA ASN A 253 -6.23 -11.60 4.74
C ASN A 253 -7.39 -12.38 5.37
N TRP A 254 -7.16 -13.66 5.59
CA TRP A 254 -8.07 -14.51 6.36
C TRP A 254 -7.29 -15.65 7.02
N VAL A 255 -7.82 -16.12 8.14
CA VAL A 255 -7.26 -17.25 8.89
C VAL A 255 -8.38 -18.21 9.25
N VAL A 256 -8.12 -19.50 9.11
CA VAL A 256 -9.08 -20.60 9.19
C VAL A 256 -8.58 -21.61 10.23
N ALA A 257 -9.41 -21.95 11.21
CA ALA A 257 -9.04 -22.87 12.30
C ALA A 257 -8.96 -24.33 11.82
N GLY A 258 -8.24 -25.18 12.56
CA GLY A 258 -8.11 -26.61 12.27
C GLY A 258 -9.44 -27.40 12.26
N SER A 259 -10.51 -26.84 12.83
CA SER A 259 -11.88 -27.35 12.71
C SER A 259 -12.48 -27.22 11.30
N ARG A 260 -11.88 -26.41 10.43
CA ARG A 260 -12.33 -26.10 9.05
C ARG A 260 -11.29 -26.40 7.97
N THR A 261 -10.12 -26.96 8.31
CA THR A 261 -9.10 -27.40 7.34
C THR A 261 -9.06 -28.93 7.20
N VAL A 262 -8.56 -29.43 6.07
CA VAL A 262 -8.32 -30.87 5.86
C VAL A 262 -7.13 -31.42 6.67
N THR A 263 -6.24 -30.57 7.16
CA THR A 263 -5.04 -30.96 7.92
C THR A 263 -5.26 -31.01 9.44
N GLY A 264 -6.36 -30.44 9.95
CA GLY A 264 -6.61 -30.32 11.38
C GLY A 264 -5.82 -29.23 12.09
N LYS A 265 -5.04 -28.42 11.36
CA LYS A 265 -4.32 -27.24 11.86
C LYS A 265 -4.67 -25.98 11.07
N PRO A 266 -4.42 -24.78 11.60
CA PRO A 266 -4.81 -23.55 10.92
C PRO A 266 -4.16 -23.35 9.55
N PHE A 267 -4.90 -22.68 8.67
CA PHE A 267 -4.35 -22.05 7.46
C PHE A 267 -4.51 -20.53 7.56
N LEU A 268 -3.53 -19.78 7.07
CA LEU A 268 -3.54 -18.31 7.02
C LEU A 268 -3.17 -17.84 5.61
N ALA A 269 -3.96 -16.96 5.01
CA ALA A 269 -3.66 -16.33 3.72
C ALA A 269 -3.67 -14.81 3.84
N ASN A 270 -2.79 -14.13 3.10
CA ASN A 270 -2.71 -12.67 3.05
C ASN A 270 -2.15 -12.19 1.71
N ASP A 271 -2.83 -11.23 1.11
CA ASP A 271 -2.45 -10.52 -0.10
C ASP A 271 -2.66 -9.00 0.08
N PRO A 272 -1.64 -8.24 0.50
CA PRO A 272 -1.72 -6.79 0.55
C PRO A 272 -1.70 -6.21 -0.88
N HIS A 273 -2.73 -5.46 -1.25
CA HIS A 273 -2.74 -4.74 -2.52
C HIS A 273 -2.22 -3.33 -2.30
N LEU A 274 -1.12 -3.01 -2.97
CA LEU A 274 -0.40 -1.75 -2.84
C LEU A 274 0.03 -1.28 -4.24
N ARG A 275 0.62 -0.08 -4.33
CA ARG A 275 1.21 0.44 -5.56
C ARG A 275 2.20 -0.54 -6.18
N LEU A 276 1.98 -0.87 -7.45
CA LEU A 276 2.81 -1.77 -8.23
C LEU A 276 3.97 -1.01 -8.87
N GLY A 277 5.15 -1.62 -8.89
CA GLY A 277 6.40 -0.99 -9.35
C GLY A 277 7.47 -2.00 -9.73
N ALA A 278 8.54 -1.51 -10.38
CA ALA A 278 9.67 -2.31 -10.85
C ALA A 278 11.02 -1.76 -10.30
N PRO A 279 11.67 -2.43 -9.32
CA PRO A 279 11.29 -3.68 -8.67
C PRO A 279 10.06 -3.56 -7.74
N SER A 280 9.53 -4.69 -7.26
CA SER A 280 8.44 -4.71 -6.27
C SER A 280 8.85 -4.04 -4.95
N LEU A 281 7.87 -3.53 -4.20
CA LEU A 281 8.08 -3.05 -2.83
C LEU A 281 8.80 -4.09 -1.95
N TRP A 282 8.26 -5.31 -1.91
CA TRP A 282 8.70 -6.40 -1.05
C TRP A 282 9.99 -7.10 -1.52
N PHE A 283 10.62 -7.81 -0.59
CA PHE A 283 11.75 -8.70 -0.80
C PHE A 283 11.53 -9.98 0.02
N LEU A 284 11.70 -11.17 -0.57
CA LEU A 284 11.46 -12.45 0.12
C LEU A 284 12.74 -12.98 0.76
N MET A 285 12.70 -13.29 2.05
CA MET A 285 13.86 -13.89 2.71
C MET A 285 13.52 -14.73 3.95
N ALA A 286 14.44 -15.63 4.29
CA ALA A 286 14.54 -16.29 5.58
C ALA A 286 15.73 -15.74 6.37
N LEU A 287 15.54 -15.54 7.67
CA LEU A 287 16.55 -15.06 8.62
C LEU A 287 16.68 -16.12 9.73
N GLU A 288 17.87 -16.70 9.89
CA GLU A 288 18.16 -17.75 10.87
C GLU A 288 19.36 -17.36 11.76
N ALA A 289 19.12 -17.25 13.07
CA ALA A 289 20.12 -17.13 14.13
C ALA A 289 19.61 -17.80 15.42
N PRO A 290 20.45 -18.05 16.44
CA PRO A 290 20.00 -18.65 17.70
C PRO A 290 18.89 -17.83 18.35
N GLY A 291 17.70 -18.43 18.51
CA GLY A 291 16.50 -17.77 19.05
C GLY A 291 15.77 -16.81 18.10
N TYR A 292 16.14 -16.77 16.81
CA TYR A 292 15.51 -15.90 15.81
C TYR A 292 15.43 -16.62 14.45
N ARG A 293 14.25 -17.14 14.09
CA ARG A 293 14.08 -17.98 12.91
C ARG A 293 12.76 -17.66 12.21
N VAL A 294 12.83 -16.82 11.17
CA VAL A 294 11.65 -16.19 10.56
C VAL A 294 11.78 -16.15 9.03
N ILE A 295 10.67 -16.32 8.31
CA ILE A 295 10.60 -16.33 6.84
C ILE A 295 9.36 -15.60 6.34
N GLY A 296 9.51 -14.80 5.29
CA GLY A 296 8.41 -14.05 4.68
C GLY A 296 8.89 -12.89 3.82
N ALA A 297 8.11 -11.81 3.79
CA ALA A 297 8.42 -10.56 3.11
C ALA A 297 9.06 -9.52 4.06
N SER A 298 10.25 -9.05 3.72
CA SER A 298 10.87 -7.85 4.28
C SER A 298 10.58 -6.62 3.40
N LEU A 299 10.93 -5.43 3.93
CA LEU A 299 11.00 -4.19 3.16
C LEU A 299 12.48 -3.77 3.03
N PRO A 300 13.01 -3.60 1.81
CA PRO A 300 14.31 -2.97 1.60
C PRO A 300 14.34 -1.59 2.28
N GLY A 301 15.33 -1.38 3.15
CA GLY A 301 15.40 -0.21 4.03
C GLY A 301 15.09 -0.49 5.51
N VAL A 302 14.42 -1.60 5.84
CA VAL A 302 13.94 -1.92 7.21
C VAL A 302 14.41 -3.31 7.68
N PRO A 303 14.85 -3.48 8.94
CA PRO A 303 15.21 -4.78 9.50
C PRO A 303 14.01 -5.69 9.82
N GLY A 304 14.24 -7.00 9.81
CA GLY A 304 13.24 -8.04 10.12
C GLY A 304 12.32 -8.41 8.93
N ILE A 305 11.29 -9.20 9.23
CA ILE A 305 10.20 -9.60 8.33
C ILE A 305 8.92 -8.86 8.74
N VAL A 306 8.20 -8.29 7.77
CA VAL A 306 6.95 -7.54 8.02
C VAL A 306 5.75 -8.47 7.99
N ILE A 307 5.72 -9.42 7.06
CA ILE A 307 4.63 -10.38 6.85
C ILE A 307 5.23 -11.78 6.66
N GLY A 308 4.80 -12.78 7.41
CA GLY A 308 5.38 -14.13 7.30
C GLY A 308 5.04 -15.08 8.45
N ARG A 309 6.00 -15.95 8.78
CA ARG A 309 5.94 -16.92 9.88
C ARG A 309 7.30 -17.12 10.54
N ASN A 310 7.29 -17.65 11.76
CA ASN A 310 8.47 -18.29 12.38
C ASN A 310 8.23 -19.81 12.50
N ASP A 311 8.89 -20.49 13.45
CA ASP A 311 8.68 -21.93 13.72
C ASP A 311 7.36 -22.25 14.47
N ARG A 312 6.69 -21.25 15.05
CA ARG A 312 5.50 -21.41 15.92
C ARG A 312 4.25 -20.71 15.42
N ILE A 313 4.40 -19.48 14.91
CA ILE A 313 3.28 -18.59 14.58
C ILE A 313 3.40 -18.08 13.13
N ALA A 314 2.26 -17.68 12.57
CA ALA A 314 2.16 -16.98 11.31
C ALA A 314 1.24 -15.77 11.44
N TRP A 315 1.51 -14.72 10.67
CA TRP A 315 0.69 -13.50 10.67
C TRP A 315 0.52 -12.91 9.28
N GLY A 316 -0.58 -12.14 9.12
CA GLY A 316 -0.90 -11.38 7.91
C GLY A 316 -1.50 -10.02 8.27
N VAL A 317 -1.40 -9.04 7.37
CA VAL A 317 -1.87 -7.66 7.60
C VAL A 317 -2.73 -7.12 6.46
N THR A 318 -3.75 -6.33 6.79
CA THR A 318 -4.44 -5.40 5.87
C THR A 318 -4.62 -4.06 6.57
N ASN A 319 -4.79 -2.97 5.83
CA ASN A 319 -4.95 -1.67 6.48
C ASN A 319 -6.32 -1.55 7.19
N VAL A 320 -6.35 -0.96 8.40
CA VAL A 320 -7.61 -0.72 9.12
C VAL A 320 -8.43 0.41 8.49
N GLY A 321 -7.79 1.37 7.81
CA GLY A 321 -8.41 2.68 7.54
C GLY A 321 -8.44 3.59 8.78
N ALA A 322 -7.71 3.22 9.84
CA ALA A 322 -7.80 3.82 11.16
C ALA A 322 -7.47 5.31 11.13
N ASP A 323 -8.36 6.05 11.76
CA ASP A 323 -8.33 7.48 11.88
C ASP A 323 -7.34 7.90 12.99
N VAL A 324 -6.18 8.35 12.53
CA VAL A 324 -5.01 8.73 13.36
C VAL A 324 -4.50 10.14 13.01
N GLN A 325 -5.28 10.91 12.26
CA GLN A 325 -4.99 12.26 11.78
C GLN A 325 -6.13 13.21 12.21
N ASP A 326 -5.87 14.51 12.25
CA ASP A 326 -6.93 15.53 12.33
C ASP A 326 -6.45 16.86 11.73
N LEU A 327 -7.34 17.58 11.06
CA LEU A 327 -7.09 18.95 10.58
C LEU A 327 -7.67 20.01 11.52
N TYR A 328 -6.81 20.92 11.97
CA TYR A 328 -7.16 22.01 12.88
C TYR A 328 -7.17 23.35 12.13
N LEU A 329 -8.36 23.94 11.98
CA LEU A 329 -8.64 25.24 11.36
C LEU A 329 -8.04 26.38 12.20
N LEU A 330 -7.03 27.07 11.70
CA LEU A 330 -6.32 28.10 12.46
C LEU A 330 -6.93 29.49 12.28
N GLU A 331 -7.32 30.12 13.39
CA GLU A 331 -7.64 31.54 13.43
C GLU A 331 -6.34 32.36 13.44
N ASP A 332 -5.86 32.78 12.26
CA ASP A 332 -4.66 33.60 12.09
C ASP A 332 -4.92 35.06 12.51
N VAL A 333 -4.13 35.54 13.49
CA VAL A 333 -4.29 36.87 14.09
C VAL A 333 -3.39 37.90 13.38
N GLY A 334 -3.58 38.02 12.07
CA GLY A 334 -2.91 39.00 11.22
C GLY A 334 -1.40 38.80 11.12
N GLY A 335 -0.96 37.57 10.92
CA GLY A 335 0.45 37.18 10.78
C GLY A 335 1.26 37.18 12.08
N LYS A 336 0.65 37.54 13.22
CA LYS A 336 1.30 37.51 14.55
C LYS A 336 1.42 36.11 15.14
N GLY A 337 0.59 35.18 14.67
CA GLY A 337 0.34 33.89 15.29
C GLY A 337 -1.10 33.43 15.07
N TYR A 338 -1.49 32.38 15.77
CA TYR A 338 -2.84 31.80 15.74
C TYR A 338 -3.46 31.79 17.15
N LEU A 339 -4.79 31.81 17.25
CA LEU A 339 -5.49 31.73 18.53
C LEU A 339 -5.46 30.28 19.08
N TYR A 340 -4.99 30.11 20.31
CA TYR A 340 -5.02 28.86 21.06
C TYR A 340 -5.27 29.11 22.55
N ARG A 341 -6.31 28.47 23.11
CA ARG A 341 -6.75 28.59 24.52
C ARG A 341 -6.86 30.04 25.01
N GLY A 342 -7.37 30.93 24.15
CA GLY A 342 -7.56 32.36 24.42
C GLY A 342 -6.30 33.23 24.31
N GLN A 343 -5.16 32.66 23.88
CA GLN A 343 -3.89 33.37 23.69
C GLN A 343 -3.45 33.32 22.22
N VAL A 344 -2.74 34.35 21.76
CA VAL A 344 -2.14 34.34 20.41
C VAL A 344 -0.76 33.72 20.51
N LEU A 345 -0.61 32.48 20.01
CA LEU A 345 0.69 31.81 19.96
C LEU A 345 1.36 32.10 18.61
N PRO A 346 2.64 32.52 18.58
CA PRO A 346 3.36 32.69 17.34
C PRO A 346 3.54 31.33 16.64
N TYR A 347 3.53 31.34 15.31
CA TYR A 347 4.01 30.20 14.54
C TYR A 347 5.49 29.97 14.84
N ARG A 348 5.87 28.72 15.15
CA ARG A 348 7.26 28.31 15.01
C ARG A 348 7.55 28.26 13.51
N VAL A 349 8.69 28.79 13.07
CA VAL A 349 9.09 28.78 11.66
C VAL A 349 10.42 28.06 11.51
N ARG A 350 10.43 26.97 10.76
CA ARG A 350 11.65 26.25 10.36
C ARG A 350 12.07 26.70 8.97
N GLU A 351 13.30 27.20 8.83
CA GLU A 351 13.93 27.42 7.53
C GLU A 351 14.49 26.08 7.04
N GLU A 352 13.93 25.57 5.95
CA GLU A 352 14.44 24.40 5.22
C GLU A 352 15.11 24.88 3.93
N ARG A 353 16.25 24.30 3.58
CA ARG A 353 16.95 24.55 2.32
C ARG A 353 16.86 23.31 1.45
N ILE A 354 16.40 23.49 0.23
CA ILE A 354 16.28 22.44 -0.78
C ILE A 354 17.25 22.81 -1.92
N PRO A 355 18.41 22.13 -2.03
CA PRO A 355 19.27 22.26 -3.19
C PRO A 355 18.60 21.63 -4.40
N VAL A 356 18.69 22.29 -5.55
CA VAL A 356 18.09 21.86 -6.82
C VAL A 356 19.18 21.69 -7.87
N GLU A 357 19.16 20.56 -8.58
CA GLU A 357 20.13 20.29 -9.64
C GLU A 357 20.15 21.41 -10.70
N GLY A 358 21.35 21.80 -11.13
CA GLY A 358 21.61 23.05 -11.84
C GLY A 358 22.12 24.19 -10.95
N GLY A 359 22.10 24.02 -9.62
CA GLY A 359 22.73 24.95 -8.66
C GLY A 359 21.82 26.06 -8.12
N LYS A 360 20.49 25.86 -8.18
CA LYS A 360 19.51 26.70 -7.48
C LYS A 360 19.39 26.21 -6.02
N GLU A 361 19.22 27.13 -5.07
CA GLU A 361 18.77 26.83 -3.71
C GLU A 361 17.39 27.42 -3.50
N GLU A 362 16.45 26.62 -3.02
CA GLU A 362 15.12 27.06 -2.59
C GLU A 362 15.10 27.17 -1.06
N ILE A 363 14.62 28.31 -0.54
CA ILE A 363 14.45 28.54 0.91
C ILE A 363 12.97 28.41 1.25
N LEU A 364 12.60 27.27 1.84
CA LEU A 364 11.25 26.99 2.32
C LEU A 364 11.10 27.43 3.78
N ARG A 365 9.99 28.09 4.12
CA ARG A 365 9.67 28.52 5.49
C ARG A 365 8.46 27.75 6.01
N VAL A 366 8.73 26.62 6.66
CA VAL A 366 7.68 25.75 7.21
C VAL A 366 7.10 26.38 8.48
N ARG A 367 5.78 26.60 8.52
CA ARG A 367 5.07 27.00 9.74
C ARG A 367 4.66 25.78 10.56
N GLU A 368 4.86 25.85 11.87
CA GLU A 368 4.53 24.82 12.85
C GLU A 368 3.70 25.40 14.01
N THR A 369 2.79 24.59 14.53
CA THR A 369 1.86 24.91 15.63
C THR A 369 1.99 23.89 16.77
N VAL A 370 1.16 24.00 17.82
CA VAL A 370 1.02 22.97 18.85
C VAL A 370 0.45 21.64 18.33
N TYR A 371 -0.28 21.65 17.21
CA TYR A 371 -0.84 20.44 16.59
C TYR A 371 0.19 19.72 15.70
N GLY A 372 0.99 20.50 14.98
CA GLY A 372 1.93 20.03 13.96
C GLY A 372 2.13 21.06 12.84
N PRO A 373 2.57 20.64 11.64
CA PRO A 373 2.86 21.53 10.52
C PRO A 373 1.58 22.12 9.90
N VAL A 374 1.69 23.34 9.37
CA VAL A 374 0.61 24.00 8.62
C VAL A 374 0.60 23.50 7.18
N ILE A 375 -0.06 22.35 6.94
CA ILE A 375 0.03 21.62 5.66
C ILE A 375 -0.53 22.41 4.46
N THR A 376 -1.42 23.39 4.70
CA THR A 376 -1.96 24.25 3.64
C THR A 376 -0.88 25.03 2.89
N ASP A 377 0.27 25.28 3.53
CA ASP A 377 1.40 26.00 2.93
C ASP A 377 2.11 25.17 1.83
N ALA A 378 1.76 23.90 1.67
CA ALA A 378 2.28 22.98 0.67
C ALA A 378 1.25 22.45 -0.34
N LEU A 379 0.00 22.91 -0.30
CA LEU A 379 -1.04 22.50 -1.24
C LEU A 379 -1.06 23.42 -2.47
N GLU A 380 -1.25 22.87 -3.68
CA GLU A 380 -1.40 23.67 -4.91
C GLU A 380 -2.67 24.53 -4.90
N ASN A 381 -3.74 23.98 -4.33
CA ASN A 381 -5.06 24.64 -4.19
C ASN A 381 -5.48 24.63 -2.71
N PRO A 382 -4.90 25.52 -1.88
CA PRO A 382 -5.15 25.56 -0.46
C PRO A 382 -6.53 26.19 -0.12
N PRO A 383 -7.19 25.75 0.96
CA PRO A 383 -8.32 26.47 1.53
C PRO A 383 -7.89 27.84 2.07
N GLN A 384 -8.83 28.78 2.19
CA GLN A 384 -8.54 30.15 2.67
C GLN A 384 -8.14 30.20 4.15
N VAL A 385 -8.64 29.27 4.96
CA VAL A 385 -8.26 29.11 6.37
C VAL A 385 -7.05 28.19 6.45
N PRO A 386 -5.92 28.61 7.05
CA PRO A 386 -4.77 27.73 7.24
C PRO A 386 -5.15 26.55 8.13
N MET A 387 -4.66 25.35 7.80
CA MET A 387 -4.92 24.14 8.59
C MET A 387 -3.60 23.54 9.08
N ALA A 388 -3.54 23.23 10.37
CA ALA A 388 -2.48 22.40 10.93
C ALA A 388 -2.91 20.93 10.93
N LEU A 389 -1.98 20.04 10.57
CA LEU A 389 -2.17 18.59 10.72
C LEU A 389 -1.68 18.14 12.09
N ARG A 390 -2.55 17.47 12.85
CA ARG A 390 -2.13 16.59 13.95
C ARG A 390 -2.10 15.16 13.40
N TRP A 391 -1.02 14.42 13.66
CA TRP A 391 -0.89 13.02 13.20
C TRP A 391 0.02 12.22 14.11
N VAL A 392 -0.41 11.01 14.48
CA VAL A 392 0.36 10.04 15.29
C VAL A 392 1.78 9.82 14.75
N SER A 393 1.96 9.67 13.43
CA SER A 393 3.27 9.34 12.85
C SER A 393 4.25 10.52 12.83
N LEU A 394 3.81 11.71 13.26
CA LEU A 394 4.66 12.88 13.53
C LEU A 394 4.97 13.06 15.04
N ASP A 395 4.50 12.16 15.92
CA ASP A 395 4.93 12.12 17.32
C ASP A 395 6.45 11.95 17.44
N GLU A 396 7.03 12.53 18.50
CA GLU A 396 8.45 12.39 18.81
C GLU A 396 8.87 10.96 19.20
N GLU A 397 7.93 10.15 19.70
CA GLU A 397 8.13 8.77 20.16
C GLU A 397 7.38 7.78 19.28
N ASP A 398 8.13 6.88 18.64
CA ASP A 398 7.63 5.90 17.69
C ASP A 398 8.47 4.61 17.75
N HIS A 399 7.88 3.54 18.29
CA HIS A 399 8.52 2.24 18.58
C HIS A 399 8.01 1.11 17.68
N ILE A 400 7.55 1.45 16.47
CA ILE A 400 6.95 0.50 15.54
C ILE A 400 7.92 -0.61 15.09
N LEU A 401 9.24 -0.35 15.11
CA LEU A 401 10.24 -1.39 14.80
C LEU A 401 10.34 -2.41 15.93
N MET A 402 10.23 -2.00 17.19
CA MET A 402 10.16 -2.93 18.34
C MET A 402 8.96 -3.87 18.21
N ALA A 403 7.81 -3.38 17.73
CA ALA A 403 6.64 -4.22 17.46
C ALA A 403 6.90 -5.28 16.38
N TYR A 404 7.43 -4.89 15.22
CA TYR A 404 7.77 -5.82 14.14
C TYR A 404 8.85 -6.84 14.55
N LEU A 405 9.95 -6.38 15.16
CA LEU A 405 11.03 -7.26 15.63
C LEU A 405 10.58 -8.18 16.77
N GLY A 406 9.59 -7.76 17.57
CA GLY A 406 8.93 -8.57 18.59
C GLY A 406 8.09 -9.71 18.01
N ILE A 407 7.17 -9.43 17.07
CA ILE A 407 6.33 -10.49 16.46
C ILE A 407 7.15 -11.51 15.66
N ASN A 408 8.33 -11.12 15.16
CA ASN A 408 9.28 -12.06 14.52
C ASN A 408 9.76 -13.15 15.50
N ARG A 409 9.86 -12.83 16.80
CA ARG A 409 10.28 -13.76 17.87
C ARG A 409 9.13 -14.44 18.61
N ALA A 410 7.94 -13.84 18.64
CA ALA A 410 6.80 -14.32 19.42
C ALA A 410 6.46 -15.80 19.15
N GLN A 411 6.27 -16.59 20.21
CA GLN A 411 6.02 -18.03 20.17
C GLN A 411 4.54 -18.40 20.35
N ASN A 412 3.71 -17.46 20.79
CA ASN A 412 2.30 -17.64 21.17
C ASN A 412 1.53 -16.30 21.09
N TRP A 413 0.21 -16.35 21.31
CA TRP A 413 -0.68 -15.20 21.21
C TRP A 413 -0.35 -14.08 22.21
N GLN A 414 0.03 -14.46 23.43
CA GLN A 414 0.34 -13.51 24.51
C GLN A 414 1.60 -12.69 24.17
N GLU A 415 2.65 -13.34 23.66
CA GLU A 415 3.85 -12.67 23.16
C GLU A 415 3.58 -11.81 21.90
N PHE A 416 2.70 -12.28 21.01
CA PHE A 416 2.32 -11.54 19.80
C PHE A 416 1.58 -10.24 20.14
N VAL A 417 0.59 -10.30 21.04
CA VAL A 417 -0.12 -9.11 21.55
C VAL A 417 0.80 -8.20 22.35
N ALA A 418 1.70 -8.76 23.18
CA ALA A 418 2.68 -7.98 23.93
C ALA A 418 3.64 -7.21 23.01
N ALA A 419 4.17 -7.83 21.96
CA ALA A 419 5.00 -7.16 20.95
C ALA A 419 4.22 -6.02 20.25
N LEU A 420 2.98 -6.29 19.84
CA LEU A 420 2.13 -5.28 19.18
C LEU A 420 1.70 -4.13 20.10
N SER A 421 1.90 -4.19 21.42
CA SER A 421 1.63 -3.06 22.32
C SER A 421 2.51 -1.82 22.05
N HIS A 422 3.67 -2.00 21.38
CA HIS A 422 4.53 -0.91 20.93
C HIS A 422 4.10 -0.27 19.59
N TYR A 423 3.07 -0.80 18.95
CA TYR A 423 2.65 -0.40 17.60
C TYR A 423 1.92 0.95 17.59
N SER A 424 2.32 1.85 16.68
CA SER A 424 1.91 3.26 16.66
C SER A 424 0.86 3.56 15.57
N ALA A 425 1.29 3.79 14.33
CA ALA A 425 0.50 4.00 13.12
C ALA A 425 1.38 3.66 11.89
N PRO A 426 0.81 3.18 10.76
CA PRO A 426 -0.61 3.07 10.43
C PRO A 426 -1.22 1.78 10.99
N SER A 427 -2.39 1.84 11.63
CA SER A 427 -2.99 0.64 12.24
C SER A 427 -3.34 -0.42 11.19
N GLN A 428 -2.86 -1.65 11.41
CA GLN A 428 -3.12 -2.80 10.56
C GLN A 428 -4.02 -3.82 11.27
N ASN A 429 -4.89 -4.46 10.50
CA ASN A 429 -5.60 -5.67 10.86
C ASN A 429 -4.62 -6.85 10.86
N PHE A 430 -3.98 -7.13 11.99
CA PHE A 430 -3.18 -8.35 12.13
C PHE A 430 -4.11 -9.54 12.32
N VAL A 431 -4.00 -10.55 11.46
CA VAL A 431 -4.46 -11.92 11.78
C VAL A 431 -3.29 -12.78 12.20
N TYR A 432 -3.59 -13.78 13.01
CA TYR A 432 -2.65 -14.64 13.71
C TYR A 432 -3.09 -16.11 13.60
N ALA A 433 -2.12 -17.01 13.47
CA ALA A 433 -2.30 -18.45 13.59
C ALA A 433 -1.10 -19.08 14.31
N ASP A 434 -1.31 -20.19 15.03
CA ASP A 434 -0.20 -20.94 15.66
C ASP A 434 -0.24 -22.46 15.50
N ALA A 435 0.93 -23.06 15.76
CA ALA A 435 1.18 -24.49 15.70
C ALA A 435 0.43 -25.30 16.78
N ASP A 436 -0.06 -24.67 17.86
CA ASP A 436 -0.88 -25.34 18.87
C ASP A 436 -2.32 -25.52 18.36
N GLY A 437 -2.81 -24.55 17.59
CA GLY A 437 -4.01 -24.64 16.76
C GLY A 437 -4.91 -23.41 16.81
N ASN A 438 -4.46 -22.32 17.47
CA ASN A 438 -5.26 -21.12 17.64
C ASN A 438 -5.29 -20.27 16.38
N ILE A 439 -6.34 -19.45 16.27
CA ILE A 439 -6.45 -18.35 15.30
C ILE A 439 -6.85 -17.07 16.04
N GLY A 440 -6.37 -15.91 15.60
CA GLY A 440 -6.66 -14.64 16.28
C GLY A 440 -6.60 -13.43 15.37
N TYR A 441 -7.05 -12.31 15.89
CA TYR A 441 -7.02 -11.01 15.23
C TYR A 441 -6.77 -9.89 16.25
N ILE A 442 -6.06 -8.84 15.84
CA ILE A 442 -5.91 -7.58 16.58
C ILE A 442 -5.71 -6.38 15.64
N ALA A 443 -6.32 -5.24 15.96
CA ALA A 443 -6.00 -3.94 15.36
C ALA A 443 -5.28 -3.05 16.39
N PRO A 444 -3.93 -3.03 16.43
CA PRO A 444 -3.17 -2.23 17.36
C PRO A 444 -2.89 -0.82 16.81
N GLY A 445 -2.74 0.16 17.69
CA GLY A 445 -2.35 1.53 17.31
C GLY A 445 -2.72 2.60 18.33
N LYS A 446 -2.07 3.77 18.21
CA LYS A 446 -2.35 4.97 19.02
C LYS A 446 -3.65 5.66 18.56
N PHE A 447 -4.82 5.03 18.76
CA PHE A 447 -6.12 5.63 18.41
C PHE A 447 -6.40 6.86 19.30
N PRO A 448 -6.66 8.07 18.75
CA PRO A 448 -6.84 9.29 19.52
C PRO A 448 -8.13 9.30 20.36
N ILE A 449 -8.05 9.83 21.58
CA ILE A 449 -9.23 10.10 22.42
C ILE A 449 -9.71 11.52 22.12
N ARG A 450 -10.78 11.60 21.31
CA ARG A 450 -11.42 12.86 20.92
C ARG A 450 -12.53 13.27 21.89
N LYS A 451 -12.84 14.57 21.91
CA LYS A 451 -13.99 15.14 22.64
C LYS A 451 -15.30 14.74 21.94
N GLU A 452 -16.40 14.62 22.70
CA GLU A 452 -17.74 14.42 22.12
C GLU A 452 -18.06 15.49 21.05
N GLY A 453 -18.56 15.06 19.89
CA GLY A 453 -18.81 15.90 18.72
C GLY A 453 -17.62 16.00 17.74
N HIS A 454 -16.40 15.63 18.13
CA HIS A 454 -15.24 15.60 17.24
C HIS A 454 -15.09 14.21 16.62
N THR A 455 -15.40 14.11 15.33
CA THR A 455 -15.59 12.83 14.63
C THR A 455 -14.41 12.37 13.78
N GLY A 456 -13.40 13.22 13.55
CA GLY A 456 -12.36 12.99 12.53
C GLY A 456 -12.88 13.07 11.08
N MET A 457 -14.11 13.56 10.87
CA MET A 457 -14.71 13.61 9.53
C MET A 457 -14.64 15.00 8.87
N VAL A 458 -14.49 16.07 9.64
CA VAL A 458 -14.32 17.43 9.12
C VAL A 458 -13.35 18.22 10.01
N PRO A 459 -12.59 19.17 9.44
CA PRO A 459 -11.63 19.98 10.19
C PRO A 459 -12.29 20.72 11.35
N VAL A 460 -11.68 20.65 12.53
CA VAL A 460 -12.17 21.27 13.77
C VAL A 460 -11.45 22.59 14.07
N PRO A 461 -12.05 23.51 14.86
CA PRO A 461 -11.38 24.74 15.29
C PRO A 461 -10.06 24.49 16.04
N GLY A 462 -8.96 25.09 15.56
CA GLY A 462 -7.63 25.06 16.15
C GLY A 462 -7.47 25.88 17.44
N ASN A 463 -8.56 26.15 18.15
CA ASN A 463 -8.63 27.04 19.31
C ASN A 463 -8.22 26.39 20.66
N GLY A 464 -7.88 25.10 20.69
CA GLY A 464 -7.55 24.35 21.91
C GLY A 464 -8.75 23.75 22.66
N GLU A 465 -9.94 23.76 22.06
CA GLU A 465 -11.15 23.11 22.60
C GLU A 465 -11.27 21.64 22.17
N TRP A 466 -10.66 21.30 21.04
CA TRP A 466 -10.78 20.01 20.33
C TRP A 466 -9.48 19.18 20.38
N ASP A 467 -8.61 19.49 21.34
CA ASP A 467 -7.34 18.79 21.56
C ASP A 467 -7.56 17.30 21.88
N TRP A 468 -6.71 16.44 21.32
CA TRP A 468 -6.66 15.02 21.72
C TRP A 468 -6.38 14.87 23.21
N GLN A 469 -7.16 14.05 23.89
CA GLN A 469 -7.10 13.83 25.34
C GLN A 469 -6.15 12.67 25.71
N GLY A 470 -5.35 12.20 24.75
CA GLY A 470 -4.48 11.03 24.85
C GLY A 470 -4.82 9.97 23.79
N TYR A 471 -4.40 8.73 24.04
CA TYR A 471 -4.62 7.59 23.16
C TYR A 471 -5.29 6.43 23.90
N ARG A 472 -6.06 5.61 23.17
CA ARG A 472 -6.63 4.34 23.65
C ARG A 472 -5.52 3.36 24.01
N LYS A 473 -5.64 2.71 25.16
CA LYS A 473 -4.62 1.78 25.67
C LYS A 473 -4.68 0.41 24.98
N PRO A 474 -3.59 -0.39 25.00
CA PRO A 474 -3.57 -1.73 24.43
C PRO A 474 -4.64 -2.69 24.96
N GLU A 475 -5.16 -2.47 26.16
CA GLU A 475 -6.26 -3.27 26.72
C GLU A 475 -7.62 -2.95 26.05
N GLU A 476 -7.81 -1.72 25.54
CA GLU A 476 -9.03 -1.24 24.88
C GLU A 476 -9.10 -1.63 23.39
N TRP A 477 -8.00 -2.11 22.79
CA TRP A 477 -7.91 -2.34 21.35
C TRP A 477 -8.79 -3.51 20.87
N PRO A 478 -9.38 -3.43 19.66
CA PRO A 478 -10.18 -4.51 19.08
C PRO A 478 -9.31 -5.75 18.83
N LYS A 479 -9.66 -6.86 19.47
CA LYS A 479 -8.94 -8.15 19.38
C LYS A 479 -9.87 -9.33 19.66
N VAL A 480 -9.49 -10.51 19.19
CA VAL A 480 -10.15 -11.79 19.48
C VAL A 480 -9.17 -12.96 19.34
N LEU A 481 -9.38 -14.03 20.11
CA LEU A 481 -8.71 -15.32 19.98
C LEU A 481 -9.78 -16.41 19.88
N ASN A 482 -9.65 -17.30 18.90
CA ASN A 482 -10.53 -18.44 18.63
C ASN A 482 -12.05 -18.11 18.55
N PRO A 483 -12.47 -17.22 17.62
CA PRO A 483 -13.88 -16.88 17.41
C PRO A 483 -14.71 -18.09 16.97
N LYS A 484 -16.01 -18.08 17.31
CA LYS A 484 -16.90 -19.25 17.19
C LYS A 484 -17.10 -19.73 15.75
N GLU A 485 -17.03 -18.84 14.78
CA GLU A 485 -17.21 -19.17 13.35
C GLU A 485 -16.06 -20.06 12.79
N GLY A 486 -14.94 -20.14 13.52
CA GLY A 486 -13.78 -20.95 13.14
C GLY A 486 -12.95 -20.37 12.00
N PHE A 487 -13.19 -19.12 11.62
CA PHE A 487 -12.33 -18.34 10.72
C PHE A 487 -12.48 -16.83 11.00
N LEU A 488 -11.56 -16.03 10.47
CA LEU A 488 -11.59 -14.56 10.44
C LEU A 488 -11.31 -14.09 9.01
N VAL A 489 -11.95 -13.00 8.58
CA VAL A 489 -11.73 -12.34 7.28
C VAL A 489 -11.58 -10.85 7.52
N THR A 490 -10.54 -10.24 6.94
CA THR A 490 -10.51 -8.80 6.69
C THR A 490 -10.25 -8.52 5.22
N ALA A 491 -11.05 -7.60 4.69
CA ALA A 491 -10.89 -6.99 3.39
C ALA A 491 -11.00 -5.46 3.51
N ASN A 492 -10.43 -4.87 4.58
CA ASN A 492 -10.62 -3.47 5.01
C ASN A 492 -12.11 -3.08 5.26
N ASN A 493 -12.97 -4.08 5.43
CA ASN A 493 -14.33 -3.94 5.92
C ASN A 493 -14.33 -3.52 7.40
N LYS A 494 -15.48 -3.06 7.89
CA LYS A 494 -15.67 -2.53 9.25
C LYS A 494 -15.14 -3.51 10.31
N VAL A 495 -14.18 -3.06 11.13
CA VAL A 495 -13.61 -3.89 12.20
C VAL A 495 -14.66 -4.27 13.24
N THR A 496 -15.39 -3.27 13.72
CA THR A 496 -16.12 -3.34 14.99
C THR A 496 -17.63 -3.54 14.78
N PRO A 497 -18.29 -4.37 15.62
CA PRO A 497 -19.75 -4.56 15.59
C PRO A 497 -20.52 -3.34 16.12
N GLU A 498 -21.85 -3.39 16.03
CA GLU A 498 -22.75 -2.45 16.73
C GLU A 498 -22.41 -2.37 18.23
N GLY A 499 -22.47 -1.16 18.82
CA GLY A 499 -22.24 -0.95 20.26
C GLY A 499 -20.78 -1.01 20.72
N PHE A 500 -19.80 -1.08 19.81
CA PHE A 500 -18.39 -0.96 20.18
C PHE A 500 -18.06 0.47 20.67
N PRO A 501 -17.31 0.65 21.78
CA PRO A 501 -17.30 1.91 22.55
C PRO A 501 -16.59 3.13 21.91
N TYR A 502 -15.97 2.99 20.73
CA TYR A 502 -15.41 4.12 19.97
C TYR A 502 -15.24 3.76 18.47
N ALA A 503 -15.34 4.74 17.58
CA ALA A 503 -15.00 4.55 16.18
C ALA A 503 -13.48 4.43 16.00
N LEU A 504 -13.02 3.44 15.22
CA LEU A 504 -11.64 3.41 14.71
C LEU A 504 -11.48 4.33 13.50
N THR A 505 -12.55 4.49 12.73
CA THR A 505 -12.70 5.32 11.54
C THR A 505 -14.19 5.26 11.12
N TYR A 506 -14.61 6.16 10.25
CA TYR A 506 -15.87 6.05 9.50
C TYR A 506 -15.64 5.66 8.03
N ASP A 507 -14.37 5.64 7.59
CA ASP A 507 -13.91 5.45 6.21
C ASP A 507 -13.60 3.98 5.89
N TRP A 508 -14.66 3.17 5.80
CA TRP A 508 -14.56 1.73 5.55
C TRP A 508 -14.63 1.37 4.06
N ALA A 509 -13.95 0.29 3.63
CA ALA A 509 -14.07 -0.22 2.26
C ALA A 509 -15.44 -0.89 2.01
N GLU A 510 -15.84 -1.02 0.75
CA GLU A 510 -17.07 -1.73 0.37
C GLU A 510 -17.03 -3.21 0.79
N PRO A 511 -18.15 -3.77 1.28
CA PRO A 511 -18.17 -5.10 1.89
C PRO A 511 -17.96 -6.26 0.90
N TYR A 512 -18.11 -6.01 -0.41
CA TYR A 512 -18.04 -7.01 -1.48
C TYR A 512 -16.89 -8.02 -1.36
N ARG A 513 -15.67 -7.58 -1.02
CA ARG A 513 -14.52 -8.50 -0.85
C ARG A 513 -14.64 -9.38 0.39
N ALA A 514 -15.11 -8.82 1.50
CA ALA A 514 -15.33 -9.59 2.73
C ALA A 514 -16.50 -10.57 2.57
N GLU A 515 -17.60 -10.15 1.95
CA GLU A 515 -18.70 -11.03 1.54
C GLU A 515 -18.19 -12.18 0.66
N ARG A 516 -17.44 -11.87 -0.41
CA ARG A 516 -16.99 -12.88 -1.37
C ARG A 516 -16.01 -13.90 -0.79
N ILE A 517 -15.09 -13.47 0.07
CA ILE A 517 -14.21 -14.39 0.81
C ILE A 517 -15.05 -15.26 1.76
N ARG A 518 -16.03 -14.68 2.47
CA ARG A 518 -16.94 -15.44 3.36
C ARG A 518 -17.77 -16.46 2.59
N GLU A 519 -18.35 -16.10 1.44
CA GLU A 519 -19.06 -17.05 0.55
C GLU A 519 -18.19 -18.28 0.24
N LEU A 520 -16.93 -18.06 -0.15
CA LEU A 520 -16.02 -19.13 -0.56
C LEU A 520 -15.53 -19.98 0.63
N LEU A 521 -15.28 -19.39 1.79
CA LEU A 521 -14.93 -20.11 3.02
C LEU A 521 -16.12 -20.91 3.62
N LEU A 522 -17.35 -20.45 3.38
CA LEU A 522 -18.58 -21.13 3.81
C LEU A 522 -19.05 -22.20 2.80
N ALA A 523 -18.66 -22.11 1.53
CA ALA A 523 -18.98 -23.09 0.48
C ALA A 523 -18.33 -24.48 0.69
N LYS A 524 -17.42 -24.63 1.67
CA LYS A 524 -16.79 -25.90 2.05
C LYS A 524 -16.76 -26.08 3.57
N GLU A 525 -17.10 -27.28 4.03
CA GLU A 525 -16.91 -27.69 5.44
C GLU A 525 -15.42 -27.79 5.80
N ARG A 526 -14.62 -28.33 4.87
CA ARG A 526 -13.17 -28.53 5.01
C ARG A 526 -12.42 -27.97 3.81
N LEU A 527 -11.54 -27.02 4.07
CA LEU A 527 -10.72 -26.33 3.08
C LEU A 527 -9.35 -27.00 2.94
N ALA A 528 -8.84 -27.06 1.71
CA ALA A 528 -7.46 -27.46 1.38
C ALA A 528 -6.58 -26.23 1.10
N LEU A 529 -5.25 -26.42 1.08
CA LEU A 529 -4.31 -25.32 0.81
C LEU A 529 -4.54 -24.69 -0.57
N GLU A 530 -4.96 -25.49 -1.56
CA GLU A 530 -5.32 -25.03 -2.90
C GLU A 530 -6.60 -24.18 -2.92
N ASP A 531 -7.52 -24.37 -1.96
CA ASP A 531 -8.71 -23.51 -1.84
C ASP A 531 -8.32 -22.09 -1.40
N MET A 532 -7.32 -21.96 -0.53
CA MET A 532 -6.80 -20.66 -0.11
C MET A 532 -6.13 -19.92 -1.29
N LYS A 533 -5.41 -20.64 -2.16
CA LYS A 533 -4.90 -20.09 -3.44
C LYS A 533 -6.03 -19.69 -4.38
N ALA A 534 -7.05 -20.54 -4.53
CA ALA A 534 -8.19 -20.28 -5.41
C ALA A 534 -8.99 -19.03 -4.98
N ILE A 535 -9.24 -18.83 -3.68
CA ILE A 535 -9.88 -17.63 -3.14
C ILE A 535 -9.03 -16.39 -3.44
N GLN A 536 -7.71 -16.46 -3.24
CA GLN A 536 -6.78 -15.38 -3.60
C GLN A 536 -6.84 -15.00 -5.09
N GLN A 537 -7.27 -15.90 -5.97
CA GLN A 537 -7.40 -15.66 -7.41
C GLN A 537 -8.83 -15.35 -7.87
N ASP A 538 -9.84 -15.33 -6.98
CA ASP A 538 -11.25 -15.14 -7.36
C ASP A 538 -11.53 -13.75 -7.96
N GLN A 539 -12.07 -13.75 -9.19
CA GLN A 539 -12.38 -12.56 -9.99
C GLN A 539 -13.89 -12.32 -10.11
N LYS A 540 -14.69 -12.80 -9.15
CA LYS A 540 -16.14 -12.60 -9.14
C LYS A 540 -16.47 -11.24 -8.54
N THR A 541 -17.11 -10.35 -9.31
CA THR A 541 -17.49 -9.02 -8.82
C THR A 541 -18.91 -9.02 -8.29
N LEU A 542 -19.08 -8.82 -6.98
CA LEU A 542 -20.40 -8.65 -6.35
C LEU A 542 -21.02 -7.29 -6.71
N LEU A 543 -20.26 -6.35 -7.28
CA LEU A 543 -20.81 -5.16 -7.92
C LEU A 543 -21.82 -5.54 -9.03
N PHE A 544 -21.54 -6.59 -9.81
CA PHE A 544 -22.47 -7.06 -10.84
C PHE A 544 -23.76 -7.64 -10.23
N ARG A 545 -23.68 -8.37 -9.11
CA ARG A 545 -24.85 -8.89 -8.37
C ARG A 545 -25.85 -7.77 -8.08
N ASP A 546 -25.36 -6.64 -7.58
CA ASP A 546 -26.19 -5.54 -7.09
C ASP A 546 -26.71 -4.62 -8.20
N PHE A 547 -25.94 -4.46 -9.29
CA PHE A 547 -26.31 -3.68 -10.48
C PHE A 547 -27.09 -4.49 -11.54
N ARG A 548 -27.11 -5.83 -11.48
CA ARG A 548 -27.88 -6.67 -12.41
C ARG A 548 -29.37 -6.31 -12.49
N PRO A 549 -30.09 -5.99 -11.39
CA PRO A 549 -31.47 -5.49 -11.47
C PRO A 549 -31.60 -4.15 -12.21
N VAL A 550 -30.58 -3.28 -12.18
CA VAL A 550 -30.56 -2.03 -12.97
C VAL A 550 -30.47 -2.36 -14.46
N LEU A 551 -29.63 -3.33 -14.84
CA LEU A 551 -29.57 -3.85 -16.22
C LEU A 551 -30.89 -4.50 -16.65
N GLU A 552 -31.63 -5.17 -15.75
CA GLU A 552 -32.94 -5.76 -16.06
C GLU A 552 -34.00 -4.68 -16.35
N LEU A 553 -34.02 -3.59 -15.59
CA LEU A 553 -34.93 -2.46 -15.79
C LEU A 553 -34.51 -1.50 -16.92
N LEU A 554 -33.25 -1.58 -17.37
CA LEU A 554 -32.68 -0.68 -18.39
C LEU A 554 -33.43 -0.74 -19.73
N ASN A 555 -33.82 0.42 -20.25
CA ASN A 555 -34.39 0.58 -21.59
C ASN A 555 -33.29 1.03 -22.58
N PRO A 556 -32.74 0.16 -23.45
CA PRO A 556 -31.60 0.50 -24.30
C PRO A 556 -31.97 1.46 -25.43
N LEU A 557 -31.09 2.41 -25.74
CA LEU A 557 -31.34 3.44 -26.78
C LEU A 557 -31.09 2.92 -28.20
N SER A 558 -30.42 1.76 -28.35
CA SER A 558 -30.15 1.10 -29.63
C SER A 558 -30.27 -0.43 -29.56
N GLU A 559 -30.51 -1.06 -30.71
CA GLU A 559 -30.46 -2.53 -30.85
C GLU A 559 -29.09 -3.13 -30.49
N ARG A 560 -28.02 -2.32 -30.62
CA ARG A 560 -26.66 -2.70 -30.18
C ARG A 560 -26.59 -2.78 -28.65
N ALA A 561 -27.02 -1.73 -27.95
CA ALA A 561 -27.07 -1.71 -26.49
C ALA A 561 -28.03 -2.77 -25.93
N LYS A 562 -29.13 -3.06 -26.62
CA LYS A 562 -30.06 -4.15 -26.30
C LYS A 562 -29.41 -5.54 -26.40
N THR A 563 -28.76 -5.83 -27.52
CA THR A 563 -27.99 -7.09 -27.70
C THR A 563 -26.92 -7.25 -26.62
N VAL A 564 -26.28 -6.15 -26.24
CA VAL A 564 -25.23 -6.11 -25.20
C VAL A 564 -25.80 -6.28 -23.79
N ARG A 565 -26.94 -5.63 -23.48
CA ARG A 565 -27.69 -5.83 -22.23
C ARG A 565 -28.09 -7.30 -22.06
N GLU A 566 -28.58 -7.94 -23.12
CA GLU A 566 -28.93 -9.37 -23.10
C GLU A 566 -27.71 -10.27 -22.80
N ARG A 567 -26.53 -9.95 -23.37
CA ARG A 567 -25.26 -10.62 -22.99
C ARG A 567 -24.87 -10.36 -21.54
N LEU A 568 -24.94 -9.12 -21.06
CA LEU A 568 -24.61 -8.77 -19.67
C LEU A 568 -25.56 -9.44 -18.67
N LEU A 569 -26.84 -9.61 -18.99
CA LEU A 569 -27.80 -10.29 -18.12
C LEU A 569 -27.61 -11.81 -18.03
N ALA A 570 -26.90 -12.40 -19.01
CA ALA A 570 -26.47 -13.79 -19.06
C ALA A 570 -25.01 -14.00 -18.62
N TRP A 571 -24.21 -12.94 -18.50
CA TRP A 571 -22.88 -12.98 -17.88
C TRP A 571 -23.01 -13.30 -16.39
N ASP A 572 -22.00 -13.96 -15.85
CA ASP A 572 -22.03 -14.49 -14.49
C ASP A 572 -21.47 -13.51 -13.45
N GLY A 573 -20.78 -12.45 -13.88
CA GLY A 573 -20.05 -11.52 -13.02
C GLY A 573 -18.56 -11.84 -12.81
N THR A 574 -17.96 -12.75 -13.60
CA THR A 574 -16.50 -13.02 -13.52
C THR A 574 -15.71 -12.08 -14.42
N MET A 575 -14.86 -11.24 -13.81
CA MET A 575 -14.04 -10.20 -14.45
C MET A 575 -12.77 -10.76 -15.14
N ASP A 576 -12.88 -11.89 -15.85
CA ASP A 576 -11.73 -12.52 -16.49
C ASP A 576 -11.11 -11.66 -17.61
N LYS A 577 -9.78 -11.76 -17.75
CA LYS A 577 -8.96 -11.03 -18.73
C LYS A 577 -9.31 -11.32 -20.20
N SER A 578 -10.03 -12.42 -20.50
CA SER A 578 -10.52 -12.75 -21.85
C SER A 578 -11.99 -12.37 -22.11
N SER A 579 -12.77 -11.97 -21.09
CA SER A 579 -14.18 -11.61 -21.25
C SER A 579 -14.38 -10.27 -21.99
N GLU A 580 -15.38 -10.21 -22.86
CA GLU A 580 -15.88 -8.97 -23.48
C GLU A 580 -16.94 -8.30 -22.61
N GLU A 581 -17.76 -9.10 -21.92
CA GLU A 581 -18.79 -8.69 -20.98
C GLU A 581 -18.19 -7.92 -19.79
N ALA A 582 -17.10 -8.42 -19.19
CA ALA A 582 -16.36 -7.72 -18.14
C ALA A 582 -15.86 -6.34 -18.58
N LEU A 583 -15.35 -6.23 -19.82
CA LEU A 583 -14.91 -4.97 -20.42
C LEU A 583 -16.08 -3.99 -20.60
N VAL A 584 -17.23 -4.45 -21.09
CA VAL A 584 -18.42 -3.59 -21.23
C VAL A 584 -18.95 -3.18 -19.86
N PHE A 585 -19.02 -4.10 -18.89
CA PHE A 585 -19.51 -3.81 -17.54
C PHE A 585 -18.64 -2.76 -16.83
N ALA A 586 -17.31 -2.93 -16.86
CA ALA A 586 -16.37 -1.94 -16.31
C ALA A 586 -16.52 -0.56 -16.98
N LEU A 587 -16.65 -0.52 -18.31
CA LEU A 587 -16.87 0.73 -19.04
C LEU A 587 -18.22 1.38 -18.70
N TRP A 588 -19.31 0.59 -18.64
CA TRP A 588 -20.64 1.08 -18.29
C TRP A 588 -20.66 1.66 -16.88
N TYR A 589 -20.15 0.91 -15.91
CA TYR A 589 -20.05 1.37 -14.52
C TYR A 589 -19.17 2.64 -14.41
N THR A 590 -18.05 2.72 -15.14
CA THR A 590 -17.20 3.93 -15.21
C THR A 590 -17.94 5.16 -15.78
N GLU A 591 -18.91 4.97 -16.68
CA GLU A 591 -19.74 6.08 -17.16
C GLU A 591 -20.90 6.39 -16.18
N LEU A 592 -21.31 5.46 -15.31
CA LEU A 592 -22.23 5.73 -14.19
C LEU A 592 -21.58 6.59 -13.11
N THR A 593 -20.30 6.37 -12.77
CA THR A 593 -19.60 7.16 -11.73
C THR A 593 -19.49 8.65 -12.08
N ARG A 594 -19.68 9.06 -13.33
CA ARG A 594 -19.78 10.48 -13.71
C ARG A 594 -21.04 11.19 -13.22
N LEU A 595 -22.02 10.47 -12.66
CA LEU A 595 -23.34 11.00 -12.30
C LEU A 595 -23.29 12.31 -11.49
N PRO A 596 -22.64 12.40 -10.31
CA PRO A 596 -22.70 13.59 -9.46
C PRO A 596 -21.73 14.70 -9.88
N LYS A 597 -21.03 14.56 -11.02
CA LYS A 597 -19.91 15.43 -11.43
C LYS A 597 -20.18 16.93 -11.31
N ARG A 598 -21.41 17.38 -11.54
CA ARG A 598 -21.78 18.82 -11.42
C ARG A 598 -21.80 19.27 -9.96
N GLU A 599 -22.32 18.42 -9.08
CA GLU A 599 -22.45 18.64 -7.65
C GLU A 599 -21.09 18.53 -6.95
N VAL A 600 -20.38 17.39 -7.09
CA VAL A 600 -19.08 17.16 -6.44
C VAL A 600 -17.90 17.83 -7.17
N GLY A 601 -18.01 18.12 -8.46
CA GLY A 601 -16.97 18.75 -9.30
C GLY A 601 -15.84 17.81 -9.76
N GLU A 602 -15.85 16.56 -9.33
CA GLU A 602 -14.91 15.52 -9.77
C GLU A 602 -15.46 14.74 -10.96
N GLU A 603 -14.58 14.26 -11.84
CA GLU A 603 -14.98 13.61 -13.11
C GLU A 603 -15.65 12.24 -12.90
N PHE A 604 -15.21 11.50 -11.88
CA PHE A 604 -15.64 10.14 -11.57
C PHE A 604 -15.81 9.98 -10.06
N TRP A 605 -16.99 9.55 -9.62
CA TRP A 605 -17.36 9.37 -8.22
C TRP A 605 -17.72 7.91 -7.95
N ASP A 606 -16.72 7.13 -7.52
CA ASP A 606 -16.79 5.67 -7.43
C ASP A 606 -17.42 5.19 -6.10
N GLU A 607 -18.70 5.52 -5.92
CA GLU A 607 -19.51 5.14 -4.76
C GLU A 607 -20.67 4.22 -5.15
N PRO A 608 -20.48 2.88 -5.16
CA PRO A 608 -21.48 1.91 -5.61
C PRO A 608 -22.84 2.08 -4.95
N ARG A 609 -22.88 2.35 -3.63
CA ARG A 609 -24.13 2.42 -2.86
C ARG A 609 -24.90 3.71 -3.11
N TYR A 610 -24.22 4.84 -3.38
CA TYR A 610 -24.87 6.05 -3.88
C TYR A 610 -25.48 5.80 -5.26
N LEU A 611 -24.67 5.24 -6.19
CA LEU A 611 -25.11 4.97 -7.55
C LEU A 611 -26.29 3.98 -7.58
N LEU A 612 -26.26 2.90 -6.79
CA LEU A 612 -27.37 1.96 -6.63
C LEU A 612 -28.63 2.62 -6.08
N ARG A 613 -28.49 3.53 -5.11
CA ARG A 613 -29.62 4.30 -4.56
C ARG A 613 -30.22 5.21 -5.63
N ALA A 614 -29.39 5.99 -6.32
CA ALA A 614 -29.83 6.83 -7.44
C ALA A 614 -30.58 6.04 -8.52
N MET A 615 -30.09 4.86 -8.91
CA MET A 615 -30.76 4.01 -9.91
C MET A 615 -32.09 3.40 -9.45
N ARG A 616 -32.35 3.33 -8.14
CA ARG A 616 -33.56 2.72 -7.55
C ARG A 616 -34.61 3.74 -7.08
N GLU A 617 -34.15 4.86 -6.52
CA GLU A 617 -34.99 5.90 -5.88
C GLU A 617 -35.07 7.20 -6.69
N GLY A 618 -34.10 7.42 -7.60
CA GLY A 618 -33.89 8.69 -8.30
C GLY A 618 -32.85 9.58 -7.60
N ASP A 619 -32.19 10.44 -8.38
CA ASP A 619 -31.25 11.46 -7.90
C ASP A 619 -31.34 12.74 -8.75
N PRO A 620 -31.18 13.95 -8.19
CA PRO A 620 -31.20 15.19 -8.96
C PRO A 620 -30.19 15.28 -10.11
N ASN A 621 -29.05 14.60 -10.04
CA ASN A 621 -28.00 14.65 -11.08
C ASN A 621 -28.33 13.84 -12.34
N CYS A 622 -29.33 12.96 -12.30
CA CYS A 622 -29.73 12.15 -13.45
C CYS A 622 -30.35 13.01 -14.56
N ASP A 623 -31.00 14.10 -14.18
CA ASP A 623 -31.55 15.14 -15.06
C ASP A 623 -30.42 15.90 -15.77
N GLN A 624 -30.37 15.89 -17.11
CA GLN A 624 -29.29 16.56 -17.83
C GLN A 624 -29.70 17.98 -18.27
N PRO A 625 -28.85 19.00 -18.06
CA PRO A 625 -29.17 20.35 -18.52
C PRO A 625 -29.14 20.39 -20.05
N ASN A 626 -30.09 21.12 -20.63
CA ASN A 626 -30.30 21.31 -22.07
C ASN A 626 -30.95 20.11 -22.81
N THR A 627 -31.62 19.19 -22.12
CA THR A 627 -32.54 18.23 -22.73
C THR A 627 -33.99 18.77 -22.75
N GLU A 628 -34.84 18.23 -23.63
CA GLU A 628 -36.24 18.68 -23.79
C GLU A 628 -37.21 18.04 -22.79
N TYR A 629 -36.77 17.00 -22.08
CA TYR A 629 -37.55 16.27 -21.09
C TYR A 629 -36.66 15.88 -19.91
N ARG A 630 -37.26 15.82 -18.72
CA ARG A 630 -36.56 15.43 -17.50
C ARG A 630 -36.21 13.93 -17.53
N GLU A 631 -34.92 13.62 -17.46
CA GLU A 631 -34.42 12.25 -17.51
C GLU A 631 -34.53 11.55 -16.15
N SER A 632 -34.83 10.24 -16.18
CA SER A 632 -34.68 9.37 -15.02
C SER A 632 -33.25 8.82 -14.92
N CYS A 633 -32.89 8.25 -13.77
CA CYS A 633 -31.60 7.59 -13.61
C CYS A 633 -31.43 6.35 -14.51
N LEU A 634 -32.54 5.70 -14.92
CA LEU A 634 -32.48 4.61 -15.90
C LEU A 634 -32.21 5.14 -17.33
N ASP A 635 -32.68 6.33 -17.67
CA ASP A 635 -32.35 7.00 -18.95
C ASP A 635 -30.86 7.41 -18.97
N PHE A 636 -30.37 7.99 -17.86
CA PHE A 636 -28.94 8.26 -17.67
C PHE A 636 -28.08 7.00 -17.77
N ALA A 637 -28.51 5.89 -17.15
CA ALA A 637 -27.81 4.61 -17.22
C ALA A 637 -27.84 3.98 -18.63
N ALA A 638 -28.89 4.24 -19.42
CA ALA A 638 -28.98 3.78 -20.80
C ALA A 638 -28.05 4.59 -21.71
N LEU A 639 -27.98 5.91 -21.50
CA LEU A 639 -27.01 6.80 -22.14
C LEU A 639 -25.56 6.46 -21.76
N ALA A 640 -25.31 6.06 -20.50
CA ALA A 640 -24.01 5.55 -20.06
C ALA A 640 -23.62 4.23 -20.77
N LEU A 641 -24.58 3.37 -21.12
CA LEU A 641 -24.31 2.14 -21.87
C LEU A 641 -23.91 2.44 -23.33
N GLU A 642 -24.55 3.41 -23.99
CA GLU A 642 -24.13 3.86 -25.32
C GLU A 642 -22.72 4.49 -25.27
N ARG A 643 -22.44 5.36 -24.29
CA ARG A 643 -21.09 5.95 -24.09
C ARG A 643 -20.00 4.88 -23.87
N ALA A 644 -20.30 3.86 -23.08
CA ALA A 644 -19.41 2.72 -22.86
C ALA A 644 -19.15 1.93 -24.15
N LEU A 645 -20.16 1.80 -25.01
CA LEU A 645 -20.07 1.12 -26.29
C LEU A 645 -19.30 1.91 -27.36
N ASP A 646 -19.50 3.23 -27.43
CA ASP A 646 -18.69 4.13 -28.25
C ASP A 646 -17.22 4.10 -27.81
N ARG A 647 -16.98 4.20 -26.49
CA ARG A 647 -15.63 4.13 -25.90
C ARG A 647 -14.95 2.79 -26.20
N LYS A 648 -15.66 1.67 -26.15
CA LYS A 648 -15.15 0.35 -26.54
C LYS A 648 -14.73 0.28 -28.01
N GLU A 649 -15.50 0.90 -28.91
CA GLU A 649 -15.14 0.96 -30.34
C GLU A 649 -13.98 1.90 -30.62
N ALA A 650 -13.90 3.04 -29.95
CA ALA A 650 -12.75 3.95 -30.01
C ALA A 650 -11.44 3.27 -29.56
N LEU A 651 -11.50 2.45 -28.50
CA LEU A 651 -10.37 1.65 -28.01
C LEU A 651 -10.01 0.47 -28.93
N ARG A 652 -10.93 0.02 -29.80
CA ARG A 652 -10.74 -1.09 -30.78
C ARG A 652 -10.36 -2.43 -30.15
N VAL A 653 -10.81 -2.69 -28.93
CA VAL A 653 -10.53 -3.93 -28.16
C VAL A 653 -11.74 -4.86 -28.05
N ARG A 654 -11.45 -6.13 -27.75
CA ARG A 654 -12.40 -7.23 -27.61
C ARG A 654 -12.55 -7.73 -26.18
N SER A 655 -11.49 -7.71 -25.37
CA SER A 655 -11.53 -8.26 -24.01
C SER A 655 -10.87 -7.38 -22.95
N TRP A 656 -11.26 -7.60 -21.68
CA TRP A 656 -10.85 -6.79 -20.53
C TRP A 656 -9.33 -6.63 -20.41
N GLY A 657 -8.59 -7.75 -20.44
CA GLY A 657 -7.13 -7.76 -20.28
C GLY A 657 -6.31 -7.11 -21.40
N GLN A 658 -6.94 -6.64 -22.48
CA GLN A 658 -6.25 -5.84 -23.49
C GLN A 658 -6.02 -4.39 -23.04
N VAL A 659 -6.94 -3.86 -22.22
CA VAL A 659 -6.85 -2.52 -21.61
C VAL A 659 -6.48 -2.63 -20.14
N HIS A 660 -7.15 -3.52 -19.40
CA HIS A 660 -6.87 -3.79 -17.99
C HIS A 660 -5.56 -4.57 -17.83
N ARG A 661 -4.51 -3.84 -17.49
CA ARG A 661 -3.17 -4.37 -17.38
C ARG A 661 -2.52 -3.86 -16.12
N ALA A 662 -2.09 -4.79 -15.26
CA ALA A 662 -1.21 -4.50 -14.14
C ALA A 662 0.09 -3.89 -14.68
N THR A 663 0.41 -2.69 -14.21
CA THR A 663 1.58 -1.92 -14.64
C THR A 663 2.63 -1.84 -13.54
N PHE A 664 3.89 -2.02 -13.92
CA PHE A 664 5.04 -2.00 -13.03
C PHE A 664 6.02 -0.96 -13.57
N PRO A 665 5.78 0.35 -13.35
CA PRO A 665 6.71 1.40 -13.73
C PRO A 665 7.96 1.36 -12.85
N HIS A 666 9.11 1.73 -13.40
CA HIS A 666 10.29 2.04 -12.59
C HIS A 666 10.29 3.53 -12.22
N ALA A 667 10.41 3.83 -10.93
CA ALA A 667 10.28 5.15 -10.29
C ALA A 667 10.72 6.36 -11.13
N VAL A 668 11.95 6.37 -11.66
CA VAL A 668 12.47 7.46 -12.52
C VAL A 668 12.45 7.10 -14.00
N LEU A 669 13.06 5.96 -14.38
CA LEU A 669 13.29 5.58 -15.78
C LEU A 669 12.02 5.36 -16.63
N THR A 670 10.83 5.22 -16.02
CA THR A 670 9.51 5.20 -16.73
C THR A 670 9.28 6.45 -17.62
N HIS A 671 9.87 7.60 -17.27
CA HIS A 671 9.76 8.82 -18.07
C HIS A 671 10.75 8.88 -19.24
N THR A 672 11.60 7.86 -19.43
CA THR A 672 12.71 7.84 -20.40
C THR A 672 12.54 6.80 -21.51
N SER A 673 13.46 6.77 -22.48
CA SER A 673 13.53 5.70 -23.48
C SER A 673 14.06 4.35 -22.94
N LEU A 674 14.49 4.30 -21.67
CA LEU A 674 14.89 3.07 -20.97
C LEU A 674 13.70 2.30 -20.39
N LYS A 675 12.51 2.89 -20.34
CA LYS A 675 11.29 2.24 -19.83
C LYS A 675 10.94 0.90 -20.49
N ARG A 676 11.38 0.70 -21.73
CA ARG A 676 11.26 -0.58 -22.47
C ARG A 676 12.11 -1.73 -21.88
N PHE A 677 13.05 -1.42 -20.99
CA PHE A 677 13.89 -2.40 -20.27
C PHE A 677 13.49 -2.52 -18.81
N THR A 678 13.03 -1.44 -18.18
CA THR A 678 12.62 -1.41 -16.76
C THR A 678 11.15 -1.80 -16.56
N ASP A 679 10.23 -1.17 -17.26
CA ASP A 679 8.81 -1.31 -16.95
C ASP A 679 8.27 -2.67 -17.39
N ARG A 680 7.28 -3.20 -16.66
CA ARG A 680 6.50 -4.38 -17.10
C ARG A 680 5.01 -4.07 -17.13
N ARG A 681 4.27 -4.78 -17.97
CA ARG A 681 2.81 -4.70 -18.08
C ARG A 681 2.22 -6.06 -18.45
N VAL A 682 1.30 -6.61 -17.67
CA VAL A 682 0.63 -7.90 -17.97
C VAL A 682 -0.89 -7.74 -17.96
N PRO A 683 -1.65 -8.45 -18.83
CA PRO A 683 -3.11 -8.56 -18.73
C PRO A 683 -3.53 -9.05 -17.35
N PHE A 684 -4.50 -8.38 -16.74
CA PHE A 684 -5.02 -8.73 -15.41
C PHE A 684 -6.56 -8.84 -15.45
N GLY A 685 -7.10 -9.78 -14.67
CA GLY A 685 -8.55 -9.94 -14.49
C GLY A 685 -8.92 -9.58 -13.05
N GLY A 686 -10.19 -9.26 -12.80
CA GLY A 686 -10.63 -8.60 -11.57
C GLY A 686 -10.95 -7.12 -11.77
N ASP A 687 -11.43 -6.50 -10.70
CA ASP A 687 -11.71 -5.06 -10.54
C ASP A 687 -11.41 -4.61 -9.09
N ARG A 688 -11.84 -3.39 -8.70
CA ARG A 688 -11.68 -2.84 -7.34
C ARG A 688 -12.36 -3.68 -6.22
N TYR A 689 -13.37 -4.47 -6.57
CA TYR A 689 -14.30 -5.14 -5.64
C TYR A 689 -14.23 -6.67 -5.68
N THR A 690 -13.56 -7.27 -6.67
CA THR A 690 -13.17 -8.70 -6.66
C THR A 690 -12.12 -9.01 -5.60
N VAL A 691 -11.97 -10.28 -5.18
CA VAL A 691 -10.94 -10.69 -4.21
C VAL A 691 -9.53 -10.56 -4.80
N ASN A 692 -9.35 -10.94 -6.07
CA ASN A 692 -8.14 -10.75 -6.85
C ASN A 692 -8.07 -9.31 -7.38
N VAL A 693 -7.87 -8.37 -6.46
CA VAL A 693 -8.08 -6.92 -6.64
C VAL A 693 -7.29 -6.31 -7.81
N GLY A 694 -7.99 -5.54 -8.63
CA GLY A 694 -7.43 -4.71 -9.70
C GLY A 694 -8.19 -3.40 -9.88
N PRO A 695 -7.96 -2.37 -9.03
CA PRO A 695 -8.45 -1.02 -9.30
C PRO A 695 -7.72 -0.46 -10.52
N PHE A 696 -8.47 0.21 -11.38
CA PHE A 696 -7.96 0.81 -12.61
C PHE A 696 -8.23 2.31 -12.63
N ASP A 697 -7.34 3.04 -13.29
CA ASP A 697 -7.57 4.44 -13.65
C ASP A 697 -8.77 4.54 -14.63
N PRO A 698 -9.80 5.34 -14.34
CA PRO A 698 -11.06 5.33 -15.08
C PRO A 698 -10.95 5.88 -16.52
N GLU A 699 -9.85 6.55 -16.90
CA GLU A 699 -9.62 7.02 -18.27
C GLU A 699 -8.82 6.04 -19.13
N THR A 700 -7.67 5.59 -18.63
CA THR A 700 -6.72 4.72 -19.33
C THR A 700 -7.01 3.22 -19.14
N LEU A 701 -7.81 2.87 -18.14
CA LEU A 701 -8.11 1.49 -17.70
C LEU A 701 -6.86 0.71 -17.24
N LEU A 702 -5.75 1.41 -16.96
CA LEU A 702 -4.53 0.79 -16.46
C LEU A 702 -4.60 0.57 -14.95
N MET A 703 -4.09 -0.57 -14.51
CA MET A 703 -4.02 -0.95 -13.10
C MET A 703 -2.62 -0.62 -12.57
N SER A 704 -2.57 0.22 -11.55
CA SER A 704 -1.34 0.71 -10.89
C SER A 704 -1.18 0.23 -9.44
N HIS A 705 -2.23 -0.38 -8.88
CA HIS A 705 -2.27 -0.94 -7.53
C HIS A 705 -2.89 -2.35 -7.61
N GLY A 706 -2.45 -3.28 -6.77
CA GLY A 706 -2.83 -4.70 -6.87
C GLY A 706 -1.98 -5.61 -5.99
N PRO A 707 -2.17 -6.95 -6.04
CA PRO A 707 -1.49 -7.93 -5.20
C PRO A 707 0.03 -7.80 -5.19
N SER A 708 0.54 -7.02 -4.25
CA SER A 708 1.95 -6.63 -4.17
C SER A 708 2.80 -7.74 -3.57
N TYR A 709 2.20 -8.52 -2.67
CA TYR A 709 2.66 -9.77 -2.11
C TYR A 709 1.45 -10.70 -2.00
N ARG A 710 1.70 -12.01 -1.93
CA ARG A 710 0.71 -13.05 -1.61
C ARG A 710 1.39 -14.11 -0.77
N GLN A 711 0.74 -14.58 0.29
CA GLN A 711 1.12 -15.80 1.01
C GLN A 711 -0.07 -16.69 1.36
N VAL A 712 0.21 -17.98 1.53
CA VAL A 712 -0.66 -18.98 2.14
C VAL A 712 0.20 -19.87 3.03
N VAL A 713 -0.13 -19.99 4.32
CA VAL A 713 0.66 -20.71 5.33
C VAL A 713 -0.13 -21.92 5.86
N ASP A 714 0.55 -23.07 5.95
CA ASP A 714 0.04 -24.32 6.51
C ASP A 714 0.73 -24.62 7.87
N LEU A 715 -0.02 -24.66 8.97
CA LEU A 715 0.55 -24.96 10.29
C LEU A 715 0.47 -26.44 10.71
N ALA A 716 0.05 -27.34 9.82
CA ALA A 716 0.41 -28.76 9.90
C ALA A 716 1.75 -29.05 9.21
N ASN A 717 2.10 -28.30 8.16
CA ASN A 717 3.37 -28.41 7.46
C ASN A 717 3.93 -27.05 7.02
N PRO A 718 4.61 -26.30 7.92
CA PRO A 718 5.09 -24.96 7.61
C PRO A 718 6.02 -24.86 6.39
N GLU A 719 6.80 -25.90 6.08
CA GLU A 719 7.69 -25.93 4.90
C GLU A 719 6.94 -26.14 3.57
N ALA A 720 5.65 -26.49 3.60
CA ALA A 720 4.75 -26.51 2.43
C ALA A 720 3.98 -25.18 2.26
N SER A 721 4.23 -24.18 3.10
CA SER A 721 3.70 -22.83 2.94
C SER A 721 4.18 -22.20 1.63
N LEU A 722 3.46 -21.19 1.15
CA LEU A 722 3.63 -20.59 -0.17
C LEU A 722 3.67 -19.06 -0.10
N PHE A 723 4.48 -18.43 -0.94
CA PHE A 723 4.52 -16.98 -1.12
C PHE A 723 4.94 -16.52 -2.53
N ILE A 724 4.58 -15.30 -2.93
CA ILE A 724 5.08 -14.65 -4.15
C ILE A 724 4.93 -13.12 -4.11
N HIS A 725 5.75 -12.41 -4.87
CA HIS A 725 5.56 -11.00 -5.26
C HIS A 725 5.75 -10.86 -6.79
N PRO A 726 5.25 -9.79 -7.45
CA PRO A 726 5.08 -9.78 -8.90
C PRO A 726 6.36 -9.57 -9.73
N MET A 727 7.36 -8.86 -9.23
CA MET A 727 8.64 -8.68 -9.93
C MET A 727 9.69 -9.66 -9.41
N GLY A 728 10.88 -9.66 -10.00
CA GLY A 728 12.00 -10.44 -9.49
C GLY A 728 12.64 -9.81 -8.23
N GLN A 729 13.50 -10.59 -7.58
CA GLN A 729 14.09 -10.26 -6.30
C GLN A 729 15.15 -9.14 -6.34
N THR A 730 15.84 -8.94 -7.47
CA THR A 730 16.87 -7.89 -7.59
C THR A 730 16.33 -6.62 -8.25
N GLY A 731 16.88 -5.45 -7.89
CA GLY A 731 16.52 -4.16 -8.46
C GLY A 731 17.24 -3.84 -9.78
N HIS A 732 18.29 -4.59 -10.13
CA HIS A 732 19.13 -4.34 -11.30
C HIS A 732 18.43 -4.79 -12.59
N PHE A 733 17.91 -3.84 -13.39
CA PHE A 733 17.05 -4.13 -14.55
C PHE A 733 17.69 -4.90 -15.72
N LEU A 734 18.98 -5.22 -15.64
CA LEU A 734 19.71 -6.05 -16.62
C LEU A 734 20.03 -7.46 -16.09
N ALA A 735 19.71 -7.74 -14.83
CA ALA A 735 19.82 -9.07 -14.25
C ALA A 735 18.66 -9.98 -14.70
N PRO A 736 18.86 -11.31 -14.82
CA PRO A 736 17.78 -12.24 -15.11
C PRO A 736 16.64 -12.19 -14.06
N GLY A 737 17.01 -12.11 -12.78
CA GLY A 737 16.10 -12.12 -11.63
C GLY A 737 15.41 -10.79 -11.32
N TYR A 738 15.19 -9.93 -12.31
CA TYR A 738 14.51 -8.63 -12.14
C TYR A 738 12.99 -8.71 -12.38
N GLY A 739 12.52 -9.70 -13.13
CA GLY A 739 11.10 -9.83 -13.52
C GLY A 739 10.71 -11.27 -13.89
N ASP A 740 11.43 -12.23 -13.32
CA ASP A 740 11.29 -13.67 -13.52
C ASP A 740 10.11 -14.30 -12.77
N LEU A 741 9.67 -13.70 -11.65
CA LEU A 741 8.46 -14.12 -10.92
C LEU A 741 7.15 -13.66 -11.60
N LEU A 742 7.21 -12.66 -12.48
CA LEU A 742 6.02 -12.05 -13.09
C LEU A 742 5.12 -13.02 -13.88
N PRO A 743 5.65 -14.00 -14.64
CA PRO A 743 4.82 -15.03 -15.27
C PRO A 743 4.11 -15.95 -14.28
N LEU A 744 4.73 -16.24 -13.13
CA LEU A 744 4.13 -17.06 -12.06
C LEU A 744 3.00 -16.28 -11.39
N TRP A 745 3.27 -15.04 -10.95
CA TRP A 745 2.27 -14.16 -10.33
C TRP A 745 1.06 -13.90 -11.25
N ALA A 746 1.29 -13.64 -12.55
CA ALA A 746 0.23 -13.43 -13.54
C ALA A 746 -0.52 -14.72 -13.96
N GLY A 747 0.00 -15.88 -13.55
CA GLY A 747 -0.65 -17.19 -13.67
C GLY A 747 -1.39 -17.65 -12.41
N GLY A 748 -1.17 -17.00 -11.26
CA GLY A 748 -1.68 -17.45 -9.96
C GLY A 748 -0.83 -18.53 -9.29
N GLU A 749 0.46 -18.63 -9.66
CA GLU A 749 1.42 -19.57 -9.09
C GLU A 749 2.28 -18.94 -7.97
N TYR A 750 2.91 -19.79 -7.15
CA TYR A 750 3.60 -19.40 -5.92
C TYR A 750 4.97 -20.09 -5.76
N LEU A 751 5.85 -19.52 -4.95
CA LEU A 751 7.12 -20.13 -4.51
C LEU A 751 6.96 -20.81 -3.13
N PRO A 752 7.75 -21.84 -2.80
CA PRO A 752 7.77 -22.43 -1.45
C PRO A 752 8.38 -21.48 -0.40
N MET A 753 7.64 -21.25 0.68
CA MET A 753 8.09 -20.53 1.88
C MET A 753 8.73 -21.52 2.86
N ALA A 754 9.92 -22.02 2.49
CA ALA A 754 10.67 -23.03 3.24
C ALA A 754 12.04 -22.53 3.73
N PHE A 755 12.39 -22.85 4.98
CA PHE A 755 13.74 -22.68 5.52
C PHE A 755 14.74 -23.67 4.92
N ALA A 756 14.26 -24.87 4.52
CA ALA A 756 15.08 -25.88 3.87
C ALA A 756 15.79 -25.32 2.62
N ALA A 757 17.11 -25.46 2.58
CA ALA A 757 17.91 -25.08 1.41
C ALA A 757 17.59 -26.01 0.21
N PRO A 758 17.29 -25.47 -0.98
CA PRO A 758 17.06 -26.29 -2.16
C PRO A 758 18.36 -26.91 -2.68
N ALA A 759 18.25 -28.00 -3.45
CA ALA A 759 19.39 -28.79 -3.94
C ALA A 759 20.38 -28.04 -4.87
N ARG A 760 20.11 -26.77 -5.20
CA ARG A 760 21.03 -25.82 -5.83
C ARG A 760 20.79 -24.44 -5.23
N GLU A 761 21.79 -23.91 -4.53
CA GLU A 761 21.77 -22.59 -3.91
C GLU A 761 23.12 -21.91 -4.19
N ARG A 762 23.08 -20.64 -4.63
CA ARG A 762 24.27 -19.78 -4.78
C ARG A 762 24.62 -19.26 -3.39
N VAL A 763 25.87 -19.46 -2.95
CA VAL A 763 26.27 -19.16 -1.57
C VAL A 763 27.38 -18.11 -1.52
N LEU A 764 27.06 -16.99 -0.88
CA LEU A 764 27.98 -15.93 -0.50
C LEU A 764 28.29 -16.03 1.00
N LEU A 765 29.56 -16.19 1.35
CA LEU A 765 30.02 -16.15 2.74
C LEU A 765 30.54 -14.75 3.09
N LEU A 766 29.92 -14.11 4.06
CA LEU A 766 30.41 -12.86 4.63
C LEU A 766 31.32 -13.20 5.82
N GLU A 767 32.57 -12.74 5.78
CA GLU A 767 33.60 -13.08 6.77
C GLU A 767 34.03 -11.84 7.59
N PRO A 768 34.39 -11.96 8.87
CA PRO A 768 34.93 -10.85 9.65
C PRO A 768 36.20 -10.23 9.04
N GLY A 769 36.12 -8.97 8.64
CA GLY A 769 37.22 -8.19 8.08
C GLY A 769 38.16 -7.61 9.15
N ARG A 770 39.44 -7.49 8.82
CA ARG A 770 40.51 -6.90 9.66
C ARG A 770 40.60 -5.39 9.48
#